data_AF-A0A800K425-F1
#
_entry.id   AF-A0A800K425-F1
#
_cell.length_a   1.000
_cell.length_b   1.000
_cell.length_c   1.000
_cell.angle_alpha   90.00
_cell.angle_beta   90.00
_cell.angle_gamma   90.00
#
_symmetry.space_group_name_H-M   'P 1'
#
loop_
_entity.id
_entity.type
_entity.pdbx_description
1 polymer ?
#
loop_
_entity_poly.entity_id
_entity_poly.type
_entity_poly.pdbx_seq_one_letter_code
_entity_poly.pdbx_strand_id
1 'polypeptide(L)'
;VEQGLPDLDPAPPVPTSPIVEEDEPASARDAVPIDPPAAPRGIDRTDWPEPTFPEVEDRARVEALVRRGYPMRLQRAGVGGSVALRVWVDSTGSVDLVNLVEGSGVPELDRAALQVAPSIRFRPAVRRGQAVGTWVQFPIVFWPNPDAIDPLAFPVVDPVDGPEVSEPLDLTMIPEWRGEIALLAPVQREAGELLEAAIDDDDIVDRLGPIESILAGEPPPGSAPTQWRSEVGFVLEDAMVRDPDNPAPLLALARIRRKQGLRTEARALFERGIQRAERASAGVSPRLYAELHYQRATLIKEGWLAYRDLGRVSAAAFSIASCATVTSTGGADGDFASVDRLIAWNYLCPVELGEVFGVGFEATDQRAAVDLGEMMMSLHTSVAAYPEHVGANVEILLALADEGRWSEVLDGARRFVRASGGHPYGLLLGGLALQRLARSDEARNQFTLALRGLPASEADALLDLRFVLEEKSLADYRRASTPDRRAEESRFWGPLDPILTTSVNERSVEHIARAAYAQLRFGSVQSDPGEVWIRYGRPADIKVVGQSAGLRTEFWDYGEGPDFTFSRVGSSTAMDLTAEGRAYVNDLRDVLPHRYGAASRLVFTLPGQVTRFHGGEPGLLEVQVHTEVPEFLATGPSDTLDVGLFLLDSEGQKIAPATLRQVRAEVAPVSFRVPTSPEAASLVVEFYNRTSGQAGAIREPVTPLVVHQSVAVSGLLVVGATSSHRDLSRHADWLEPLTLATPLDRDALGVYFEVYEMGVSVPWYRLRAEVVDRETGVVTGVPIRPSGEDGFRPTWDRFPATGGLTSEFLTVALTDVERGSHTLRIIVDVPEVGAGIVAQRDLERREDADRDWD
;
A
#
# COMPACT_ATOMS: atom_id res chain seq x y z
N VAL A 1 11.96 2.83 70.95
CA VAL A 1 12.07 1.36 71.09
C VAL A 1 11.12 0.80 70.04
N GLU A 2 11.48 0.70 68.76
CA GLU A 2 12.60 -0.05 68.13
C GLU A 2 12.12 -1.43 67.65
N GLN A 3 12.68 -1.90 66.52
CA GLN A 3 12.53 -3.24 65.90
C GLN A 3 11.22 -3.46 65.09
N GLY A 4 11.26 -4.00 63.87
CA GLY A 4 12.41 -4.35 63.03
C GLY A 4 12.01 -4.82 61.61
N LEU A 5 12.88 -4.58 60.64
CA LEU A 5 12.87 -5.20 59.30
C LEU A 5 13.75 -6.46 59.33
N PRO A 6 13.40 -7.55 58.62
CA PRO A 6 14.32 -8.63 58.29
C PRO A 6 14.90 -8.50 56.86
N ASP A 7 16.12 -8.99 56.69
CA ASP A 7 17.01 -8.77 55.54
C ASP A 7 16.62 -9.45 54.22
N LEU A 8 17.16 -8.90 53.13
CA LEU A 8 17.39 -9.59 51.86
C LEU A 8 18.84 -10.09 51.85
N ASP A 9 19.04 -11.40 51.74
CA ASP A 9 20.39 -12.00 51.63
C ASP A 9 20.98 -11.82 50.20
N PRO A 10 22.30 -11.60 50.06
CA PRO A 10 22.92 -11.18 48.80
C PRO A 10 23.38 -12.35 47.91
N ALA A 11 23.30 -12.17 46.58
CA ALA A 11 23.91 -13.07 45.60
C ALA A 11 25.45 -12.87 45.52
N PRO A 12 26.24 -13.93 45.27
CA PRO A 12 27.70 -13.92 45.42
C PRO A 12 28.47 -13.27 44.25
N PRO A 13 29.72 -12.81 44.48
CA PRO A 13 30.52 -12.10 43.49
C PRO A 13 31.22 -13.03 42.48
N VAL A 14 31.32 -12.59 41.23
CA VAL A 14 32.09 -13.22 40.15
C VAL A 14 33.48 -12.56 40.07
N PRO A 15 34.58 -13.33 39.86
CA PRO A 15 35.93 -12.84 40.16
C PRO A 15 36.55 -11.97 39.06
N THR A 16 37.27 -10.93 39.49
CA THR A 16 38.09 -10.03 38.65
C THR A 16 39.56 -10.43 38.62
N SER A 17 40.20 -10.41 37.44
CA SER A 17 41.62 -10.02 37.20
C SER A 17 42.01 -10.21 35.73
N PRO A 18 43.00 -9.48 35.18
CA PRO A 18 43.63 -8.25 35.66
C PRO A 18 43.60 -7.10 34.62
N ILE A 19 43.98 -5.90 35.06
CA ILE A 19 44.31 -4.76 34.19
C ILE A 19 45.66 -5.00 33.52
N VAL A 20 45.81 -4.59 32.26
CA VAL A 20 47.12 -4.34 31.62
C VAL A 20 47.09 -2.90 31.11
N GLU A 21 47.97 -2.06 31.67
CA GLU A 21 48.18 -0.67 31.23
C GLU A 21 49.18 -0.58 30.08
N GLU A 22 48.95 0.42 29.23
CA GLU A 22 49.86 1.19 28.38
C GLU A 22 51.03 0.50 27.63
N ASP A 23 51.05 0.72 26.31
CA ASP A 23 52.27 1.21 25.63
C ASP A 23 51.89 2.01 24.35
N GLU A 24 52.15 3.31 24.40
CA GLU A 24 52.26 4.22 23.24
C GLU A 24 53.70 4.80 23.24
N PRO A 25 54.23 5.41 22.17
CA PRO A 25 53.85 5.37 20.75
C PRO A 25 55.06 5.12 19.82
N ALA A 26 54.86 4.98 18.49
CA ALA A 26 55.83 5.50 17.50
C ALA A 26 55.34 5.50 16.03
N SER A 27 55.36 6.69 15.44
CA SER A 27 55.82 7.02 14.07
C SER A 27 55.45 6.11 12.88
N ALA A 28 54.71 6.70 11.93
CA ALA A 28 54.63 6.23 10.55
C ALA A 28 56.01 6.14 9.86
N ARG A 29 56.17 5.17 8.94
CA ARG A 29 56.54 5.37 7.51
C ARG A 29 56.77 4.05 6.74
N ASP A 30 56.26 4.04 5.49
CA ASP A 30 56.74 3.33 4.28
C ASP A 30 56.83 1.78 4.32
N ALA A 31 56.53 0.96 3.29
CA ALA A 31 55.84 1.08 1.98
C ALA A 31 55.49 -0.39 1.53
N VAL A 32 54.88 -0.78 0.39
CA VAL A 32 54.56 -0.18 -0.93
C VAL A 32 53.25 -0.83 -1.45
N PRO A 33 52.37 -0.15 -2.23
CA PRO A 33 51.22 -0.79 -2.89
C PRO A 33 51.62 -1.65 -4.11
N ILE A 34 50.80 -2.64 -4.48
CA ILE A 34 50.92 -3.41 -5.74
C ILE A 34 49.66 -3.15 -6.58
N ASP A 35 49.84 -2.57 -7.77
CA ASP A 35 48.76 -2.26 -8.73
C ASP A 35 48.23 -3.49 -9.48
N PRO A 36 46.91 -3.58 -9.76
CA PRO A 36 46.35 -4.44 -10.79
C PRO A 36 46.48 -3.81 -12.19
N PRO A 37 46.82 -4.57 -13.26
CA PRO A 37 47.08 -4.00 -14.58
C PRO A 37 45.82 -3.75 -15.44
N ALA A 38 45.63 -2.46 -15.78
CA ALA A 38 45.07 -1.86 -17.00
C ALA A 38 43.84 -2.50 -17.72
N ALA A 39 42.75 -1.72 -17.78
CA ALA A 39 41.69 -1.86 -18.77
C ALA A 39 41.87 -0.85 -19.94
N PRO A 40 41.80 -1.32 -21.21
CA PRO A 40 41.49 -0.46 -22.36
C PRO A 40 40.33 -1.04 -23.21
N ARG A 41 39.47 -0.26 -23.86
CA ARG A 41 39.31 1.21 -23.90
C ARG A 41 37.89 1.52 -24.38
N GLY A 42 37.19 2.43 -23.69
CA GLY A 42 35.83 2.87 -24.02
C GLY A 42 35.62 4.35 -23.71
N ILE A 43 36.44 5.22 -24.30
CA ILE A 43 36.43 6.69 -24.22
C ILE A 43 36.16 7.24 -22.80
N ASP A 44 37.24 7.36 -22.04
CA ASP A 44 37.25 7.98 -20.73
C ASP A 44 36.74 9.44 -20.76
N ARG A 45 35.95 9.81 -19.75
CA ARG A 45 35.55 11.19 -19.45
C ARG A 45 35.83 11.46 -17.97
N THR A 46 37.10 11.37 -17.58
CA THR A 46 37.58 11.54 -16.20
C THR A 46 38.26 12.89 -15.92
N ASP A 47 38.51 13.73 -16.93
CA ASP A 47 39.07 15.09 -16.77
C ASP A 47 38.04 16.15 -16.31
N TRP A 48 37.00 15.76 -15.58
CA TRP A 48 35.96 16.70 -15.15
C TRP A 48 36.22 17.18 -13.71
N PRO A 49 36.32 18.50 -13.48
CA PRO A 49 36.37 19.02 -12.11
C PRO A 49 35.09 18.64 -11.37
N GLU A 50 35.22 18.43 -10.06
CA GLU A 50 34.10 18.10 -9.17
C GLU A 50 32.94 19.10 -9.32
N PRO A 51 31.69 18.64 -9.19
CA PRO A 51 30.53 19.49 -9.34
C PRO A 51 30.48 20.54 -8.22
N THR A 52 30.72 21.82 -8.56
CA THR A 52 30.67 22.92 -7.60
C THR A 52 29.24 23.47 -7.44
N PHE A 53 28.91 23.94 -6.24
CA PHE A 53 27.68 24.70 -5.99
C PHE A 53 27.86 26.20 -6.31
N PRO A 54 26.78 26.97 -6.53
CA PRO A 54 26.91 28.41 -6.78
C PRO A 54 27.41 29.16 -5.55
N GLU A 55 28.45 29.98 -5.71
CA GLU A 55 28.98 30.84 -4.64
C GLU A 55 28.63 32.30 -4.90
N VAL A 56 28.28 33.08 -3.88
CA VAL A 56 28.10 34.55 -4.04
C VAL A 56 29.39 35.18 -4.58
N GLU A 57 29.26 35.98 -5.65
CA GLU A 57 30.40 36.62 -6.31
C GLU A 57 31.03 37.72 -5.44
N ASP A 58 30.19 38.62 -4.90
CA ASP A 58 30.61 39.73 -4.05
C ASP A 58 29.70 39.87 -2.82
N ARG A 59 30.19 39.38 -1.67
CA ARG A 59 29.46 39.43 -0.39
C ARG A 59 29.25 40.86 0.11
N ALA A 60 30.20 41.77 -0.12
CA ALA A 60 30.09 43.16 0.34
C ALA A 60 29.02 43.93 -0.46
N ARG A 61 28.90 43.65 -1.76
CA ARG A 61 27.81 44.15 -2.60
C ARG A 61 26.46 43.56 -2.21
N VAL A 62 26.38 42.28 -1.86
CA VAL A 62 25.14 41.68 -1.31
C VAL A 62 24.76 42.36 0.00
N GLU A 63 25.68 42.56 0.94
CA GLU A 63 25.40 43.31 2.17
C GLU A 63 24.93 44.75 1.90
N ALA A 64 25.47 45.43 0.89
CA ALA A 64 25.04 46.76 0.49
C ALA A 64 23.64 46.77 -0.16
N LEU A 65 23.33 45.76 -0.98
CA LEU A 65 22.00 45.54 -1.56
C LEU A 65 20.96 45.22 -0.47
N VAL A 66 21.28 44.35 0.48
CA VAL A 66 20.44 44.02 1.64
C VAL A 66 20.24 45.25 2.52
N ARG A 67 21.28 46.03 2.84
CA ARG A 67 21.13 47.32 3.57
C ARG A 67 20.28 48.34 2.84
N ARG A 68 20.32 48.38 1.50
CA ARG A 68 19.49 49.26 0.67
C ARG A 68 18.04 48.77 0.56
N GLY A 69 17.82 47.45 0.57
CA GLY A 69 16.48 46.84 0.56
C GLY A 69 15.80 46.81 1.92
N TYR A 70 16.56 46.85 3.02
CA TYR A 70 16.06 46.87 4.40
C TYR A 70 15.13 48.07 4.62
N PRO A 71 13.81 47.86 4.85
CA PRO A 71 12.88 48.97 4.95
C PRO A 71 13.21 49.90 6.13
N MET A 72 13.36 51.20 5.86
CA MET A 72 13.74 52.23 6.85
C MET A 72 12.87 52.24 8.12
N ARG A 73 11.61 51.78 8.05
CA ARG A 73 10.73 51.67 9.23
C ARG A 73 11.18 50.54 10.17
N LEU A 74 11.57 49.39 9.62
CA LEU A 74 12.03 48.22 10.39
C LEU A 74 13.45 48.43 10.92
N GLN A 75 14.33 49.00 10.10
CA GLN A 75 15.68 49.38 10.50
C GLN A 75 15.66 50.36 11.69
N ARG A 76 14.68 51.27 11.75
CA ARG A 76 14.44 52.18 12.89
C ARG A 76 13.76 51.52 14.09
N ALA A 77 12.98 50.47 13.86
CA ALA A 77 12.30 49.69 14.90
C ALA A 77 13.18 48.56 15.48
N GLY A 78 14.43 48.41 15.00
CA GLY A 78 15.32 47.33 15.43
C GLY A 78 14.93 45.95 14.89
N VAL A 79 13.91 45.86 14.02
CA VAL A 79 13.33 44.59 13.55
C VAL A 79 14.18 44.02 12.41
N GLY A 80 15.09 43.11 12.77
CA GLY A 80 15.85 42.27 11.85
C GLY A 80 15.30 40.84 11.78
N GLY A 81 15.99 39.98 11.04
CA GLY A 81 15.60 38.58 10.84
C GLY A 81 16.35 37.92 9.68
N SER A 82 16.33 36.58 9.64
CA SER A 82 16.90 35.80 8.55
C SER A 82 15.78 35.27 7.65
N VAL A 83 15.92 35.46 6.34
CA VAL A 83 14.99 34.98 5.32
C VAL A 83 15.70 33.92 4.48
N ALA A 84 15.26 32.66 4.55
CA ALA A 84 15.83 31.60 3.72
C ALA A 84 15.10 31.53 2.36
N LEU A 85 15.84 31.78 1.27
CA LEU A 85 15.32 31.73 -0.09
C LEU A 85 15.87 30.50 -0.82
N ARG A 86 15.06 29.86 -1.65
CA ARG A 86 15.51 28.90 -2.67
C ARG A 86 15.54 29.64 -4.01
N VAL A 87 16.74 29.80 -4.57
CA VAL A 87 16.98 30.55 -5.81
C VAL A 87 17.50 29.63 -6.91
N TRP A 88 16.99 29.80 -8.12
CA TRP A 88 17.56 29.20 -9.33
C TRP A 88 18.65 30.13 -9.83
N VAL A 89 19.90 29.68 -9.75
CA VAL A 89 21.04 30.33 -10.38
C VAL A 89 21.21 29.69 -11.75
N ASP A 90 21.26 30.47 -12.81
CA ASP A 90 21.45 30.00 -14.18
C ASP A 90 22.94 29.70 -14.50
N SER A 91 23.24 29.30 -15.74
CA SER A 91 24.61 29.10 -16.20
C SER A 91 25.43 30.40 -16.35
N THR A 92 24.83 31.59 -16.17
CA THR A 92 25.53 32.88 -16.18
C THR A 92 25.84 33.43 -14.78
N GLY A 93 25.28 32.83 -13.73
CA GLY A 93 25.38 33.35 -12.36
C GLY A 93 24.27 34.34 -11.97
N SER A 94 23.27 34.48 -12.82
CA SER A 94 22.07 35.29 -12.61
C SER A 94 20.97 34.49 -11.90
N VAL A 95 20.04 35.20 -11.24
CA VAL A 95 18.94 34.59 -10.47
C VAL A 95 17.61 34.82 -11.20
N ASP A 96 16.96 33.74 -11.64
CA ASP A 96 15.69 33.82 -12.38
C ASP A 96 14.46 33.59 -11.49
N LEU A 97 14.47 32.46 -10.77
CA LEU A 97 13.39 32.03 -9.87
C LEU A 97 13.82 32.23 -8.43
N VAL A 98 12.94 32.83 -7.63
CA VAL A 98 13.14 33.04 -6.19
C VAL A 98 11.88 32.58 -5.46
N ASN A 99 12.03 31.65 -4.52
CA ASN A 99 10.96 31.16 -3.66
C ASN A 99 11.35 31.34 -2.19
N LEU A 100 10.42 31.78 -1.35
CA LEU A 100 10.61 31.79 0.10
C LEU A 100 10.53 30.35 0.66
N VAL A 101 11.58 29.88 1.33
CA VAL A 101 11.60 28.58 2.04
C VAL A 101 11.16 28.77 3.48
N GLU A 102 11.78 29.74 4.16
CA GLU A 102 11.53 30.07 5.56
C GLU A 102 11.56 31.60 5.69
N GLY A 103 10.45 32.18 6.15
CA GLY A 103 10.33 33.62 6.36
C GLY A 103 10.87 34.04 7.71
N SER A 104 11.27 35.31 7.83
CA SER A 104 11.84 35.84 9.07
C SER A 104 10.80 36.17 10.16
N GLY A 105 9.54 35.75 9.97
CA GLY A 105 8.40 36.16 10.80
C GLY A 105 7.89 37.58 10.52
N VAL A 106 8.47 38.32 9.58
CA VAL A 106 8.16 39.73 9.29
C VAL A 106 7.92 39.90 7.78
N PRO A 107 6.65 40.02 7.31
CA PRO A 107 6.32 40.01 5.88
C PRO A 107 7.05 41.06 5.05
N GLU A 108 7.35 42.22 5.62
CA GLU A 108 8.12 43.28 4.97
C GLU A 108 9.60 42.91 4.74
N LEU A 109 10.22 42.12 5.63
CA LEU A 109 11.58 41.60 5.45
C LEU A 109 11.58 40.47 4.41
N ASP A 110 10.57 39.60 4.44
CA ASP A 110 10.38 38.56 3.43
C ASP A 110 10.22 39.18 2.02
N ARG A 111 9.37 40.21 1.89
CA ARG A 111 9.23 41.01 0.66
C ARG A 111 10.55 41.68 0.25
N ALA A 112 11.29 42.27 1.19
CA ALA A 112 12.57 42.91 0.90
C ALA A 112 13.64 41.92 0.44
N ALA A 113 13.71 40.72 1.03
CA ALA A 113 14.60 39.65 0.61
C ALA A 113 14.26 39.16 -0.82
N LEU A 114 12.97 38.92 -1.10
CA LEU A 114 12.50 38.55 -2.44
C LEU A 114 12.79 39.62 -3.50
N GLN A 115 12.75 40.91 -3.14
CA GLN A 115 13.12 42.01 -4.04
C GLN A 115 14.63 42.15 -4.25
N VAL A 116 15.45 41.85 -3.24
CA VAL A 116 16.92 41.94 -3.32
C VAL A 116 17.52 40.75 -4.06
N ALA A 117 16.96 39.54 -3.91
CA ALA A 117 17.53 38.30 -4.45
C ALA A 117 17.82 38.31 -5.98
N PRO A 118 16.95 38.83 -6.88
CA PRO A 118 17.26 38.93 -8.32
C PRO A 118 18.46 39.84 -8.66
N SER A 119 18.82 40.76 -7.75
CA SER A 119 19.96 41.65 -7.88
C SER A 119 21.29 41.03 -7.42
N ILE A 120 21.26 39.84 -6.81
CA ILE A 120 22.45 39.10 -6.38
C ILE A 120 23.12 38.46 -7.62
N ARG A 121 24.44 38.32 -7.58
CA ARG A 121 25.22 37.58 -8.57
C ARG A 121 26.04 36.50 -7.89
N PHE A 122 26.05 35.34 -8.54
CA PHE A 122 26.76 34.14 -8.12
C PHE A 122 27.83 33.79 -9.16
N ARG A 123 28.92 33.18 -8.73
CA ARG A 123 29.70 32.30 -9.60
C ARG A 123 28.85 31.03 -9.79
N PRO A 124 28.46 30.66 -11.03
CA PRO A 124 27.52 29.56 -11.27
C PRO A 124 28.10 28.20 -10.89
N ALA A 125 27.22 27.23 -10.65
CA ALA A 125 27.61 25.85 -10.45
C ALA A 125 28.33 25.30 -11.69
N VAL A 126 29.45 24.60 -11.52
CA VAL A 126 30.15 23.93 -12.61
C VAL A 126 29.85 22.44 -12.53
N ARG A 127 29.35 21.84 -13.61
CA ARG A 127 29.27 20.38 -13.78
C ARG A 127 29.98 19.99 -15.06
N ARG A 128 30.92 19.04 -14.99
CA ARG A 128 31.70 18.60 -16.16
C ARG A 128 32.34 19.79 -16.90
N GLY A 129 33.02 20.66 -16.15
CA GLY A 129 33.75 21.83 -16.68
C GLY A 129 32.89 22.91 -17.33
N GLN A 130 31.55 22.75 -17.35
CA GLN A 130 30.60 23.71 -17.91
C GLN A 130 29.78 24.34 -16.78
N ALA A 131 29.53 25.64 -16.88
CA ALA A 131 28.58 26.31 -16.00
C ALA A 131 27.16 25.81 -16.30
N VAL A 132 26.42 25.42 -15.26
CA VAL A 132 25.07 24.88 -15.35
C VAL A 132 24.15 25.58 -14.36
N GLY A 133 22.86 25.67 -14.72
CA GLY A 133 21.85 26.16 -13.79
C GLY A 133 21.54 25.15 -12.69
N THR A 134 21.33 25.62 -11.45
CA THR A 134 20.89 24.78 -10.32
C THR A 134 20.15 25.60 -9.27
N TRP A 135 19.33 24.92 -8.48
CA TRP A 135 18.77 25.48 -7.26
C TRP A 135 19.83 25.54 -6.15
N VAL A 136 19.82 26.61 -5.35
CA VAL A 136 20.59 26.76 -4.11
C VAL A 136 19.72 27.43 -3.04
N GLN A 137 19.90 27.05 -1.77
CA GLN A 137 19.27 27.73 -0.64
C GLN A 137 20.22 28.78 -0.09
N PHE A 138 19.74 30.02 0.01
CA PHE A 138 20.54 31.20 0.34
C PHE A 138 19.83 32.06 1.41
N PRO A 139 20.45 32.30 2.58
CA PRO A 139 19.88 33.17 3.61
C PRO A 139 20.20 34.65 3.35
N ILE A 140 19.17 35.50 3.41
CA ILE A 140 19.31 36.96 3.50
C ILE A 140 19.09 37.37 4.96
N VAL A 141 20.13 37.90 5.60
CA VAL A 141 20.10 38.30 7.01
C VAL A 141 20.02 39.82 7.14
N PHE A 142 18.92 40.30 7.73
CA PHE A 142 18.77 41.68 8.17
C PHE A 142 19.17 41.78 9.64
N TRP A 143 20.26 42.48 9.94
CA TRP A 143 20.73 42.60 11.33
C TRP A 143 19.85 43.59 12.13
N PRO A 144 19.32 43.18 13.31
CA PRO A 144 18.55 44.05 14.20
C PRO A 144 19.43 45.05 14.97
N ASN A 145 18.79 46.02 15.62
CA ASN A 145 19.39 46.87 16.66
C ASN A 145 18.61 46.57 17.97
N PRO A 146 19.24 46.31 19.14
CA PRO A 146 18.74 45.27 20.07
C PRO A 146 17.48 45.53 20.94
N ASP A 147 16.72 46.60 20.75
CA ASP A 147 15.74 47.07 21.75
C ASP A 147 14.26 47.13 21.26
N ALA A 148 13.54 45.98 21.16
CA ALA A 148 12.05 45.87 21.21
C ALA A 148 11.52 44.40 21.19
N ILE A 149 10.29 44.15 21.68
CA ILE A 149 9.63 42.82 21.83
C ILE A 149 8.14 42.84 21.35
N ASP A 150 7.61 41.68 20.95
CA ASP A 150 6.24 41.30 20.47
C ASP A 150 5.19 41.15 21.65
N PRO A 151 3.96 40.56 21.58
CA PRO A 151 3.16 39.91 20.50
C PRO A 151 1.63 40.26 20.47
N LEU A 152 0.78 39.51 19.73
CA LEU A 152 -0.51 38.89 20.20
C LEU A 152 -1.35 38.13 19.11
N ALA A 153 -2.31 37.29 19.56
CA ALA A 153 -3.10 36.30 18.77
C ALA A 153 -4.64 36.42 18.97
N PHE A 154 -5.45 35.66 18.20
CA PHE A 154 -6.94 35.59 18.27
C PHE A 154 -7.53 34.17 18.01
N PRO A 155 -8.82 33.87 18.37
CA PRO A 155 -9.34 32.50 18.60
C PRO A 155 -10.32 31.92 17.54
N VAL A 156 -10.81 30.69 17.79
CA VAL A 156 -11.59 29.78 16.90
C VAL A 156 -13.08 29.62 17.34
N VAL A 157 -13.95 29.08 16.46
CA VAL A 157 -15.40 28.77 16.67
C VAL A 157 -15.78 27.39 16.06
N ASP A 158 -16.78 26.71 16.64
CA ASP A 158 -17.18 25.29 16.43
C ASP A 158 -18.03 24.96 15.17
N PRO A 159 -18.17 23.67 14.77
CA PRO A 159 -18.84 23.21 13.53
C PRO A 159 -20.33 22.85 13.67
N VAL A 160 -20.99 22.59 12.52
CA VAL A 160 -22.41 22.18 12.41
C VAL A 160 -22.55 20.94 11.52
N ASP A 161 -23.34 19.95 11.95
CA ASP A 161 -23.60 18.69 11.24
C ASP A 161 -24.57 18.84 10.04
N GLY A 162 -24.36 18.00 9.02
CA GLY A 162 -25.25 17.83 7.85
C GLY A 162 -25.88 16.43 7.78
N PRO A 163 -26.96 16.23 6.99
CA PRO A 163 -27.72 14.98 7.00
C PRO A 163 -26.98 13.79 6.36
N GLU A 164 -27.06 12.63 7.00
CA GLU A 164 -26.69 11.34 6.42
C GLU A 164 -27.57 11.00 5.19
N VAL A 165 -26.99 10.33 4.19
CA VAL A 165 -27.73 9.83 3.03
C VAL A 165 -27.27 8.42 2.70
N SER A 166 -27.93 7.44 3.32
CA SER A 166 -27.52 6.02 3.32
C SER A 166 -27.81 5.28 1.99
N GLU A 167 -28.63 5.85 1.11
CA GLU A 167 -29.13 5.17 -0.09
C GLU A 167 -28.03 4.85 -1.12
N PRO A 168 -28.05 3.66 -1.77
CA PRO A 168 -27.17 3.31 -2.88
C PRO A 168 -27.19 4.32 -4.04
N LEU A 169 -26.13 4.31 -4.84
CA LEU A 169 -26.14 4.96 -6.15
C LEU A 169 -26.79 4.02 -7.17
N ASP A 170 -27.84 4.47 -7.83
CA ASP A 170 -28.28 3.83 -9.08
C ASP A 170 -27.30 4.21 -10.20
N LEU A 171 -26.32 3.34 -10.42
CA LEU A 171 -25.30 3.50 -11.45
C LEU A 171 -25.87 3.49 -12.87
N THR A 172 -27.11 3.01 -13.09
CA THR A 172 -27.75 3.00 -14.41
C THR A 172 -28.26 4.39 -14.83
N MET A 173 -28.48 5.28 -13.86
CA MET A 173 -28.93 6.65 -14.07
C MET A 173 -27.80 7.68 -14.17
N ILE A 174 -26.55 7.29 -13.90
CA ILE A 174 -25.39 8.17 -14.03
C ILE A 174 -24.98 8.23 -15.51
N PRO A 175 -25.03 9.39 -16.18
CA PRO A 175 -24.54 9.51 -17.55
C PRO A 175 -23.02 9.32 -17.59
N GLU A 176 -22.50 8.85 -18.71
CA GLU A 176 -21.06 8.81 -18.96
C GLU A 176 -20.49 10.23 -18.88
N TRP A 177 -19.47 10.43 -18.02
CA TRP A 177 -18.83 11.72 -17.83
C TRP A 177 -18.11 12.17 -19.12
N ARG A 178 -18.37 13.40 -19.55
CA ARG A 178 -17.83 14.00 -20.78
C ARG A 178 -17.21 15.39 -20.58
N GLY A 179 -17.04 15.82 -19.34
CA GLY A 179 -16.37 17.08 -19.00
C GLY A 179 -14.86 16.92 -18.99
N GLU A 180 -14.14 18.04 -19.13
CA GLU A 180 -12.72 18.06 -18.79
C GLU A 180 -12.55 17.88 -17.28
N ILE A 181 -11.55 17.08 -16.87
CA ILE A 181 -11.17 16.89 -15.46
C ILE A 181 -10.33 18.07 -14.93
N ALA A 182 -10.06 19.05 -15.80
CA ALA A 182 -9.48 20.33 -15.42
C ALA A 182 -10.33 20.99 -14.32
N LEU A 183 -9.79 20.96 -13.10
CA LEU A 183 -10.29 21.70 -11.96
C LEU A 183 -10.59 23.14 -12.37
N LEU A 184 -11.76 23.63 -11.96
CA LEU A 184 -12.19 25.03 -11.98
C LEU A 184 -12.84 25.59 -13.26
N ALA A 185 -13.01 24.89 -14.39
CA ALA A 185 -13.48 25.56 -15.64
C ALA A 185 -14.71 26.51 -15.50
N PRO A 186 -15.76 26.23 -14.69
CA PRO A 186 -16.82 27.21 -14.40
C PRO A 186 -16.39 28.35 -13.46
N VAL A 187 -15.56 28.06 -12.46
CA VAL A 187 -15.09 29.00 -11.44
C VAL A 187 -14.02 29.95 -11.98
N GLN A 188 -13.09 29.43 -12.78
CA GLN A 188 -12.06 30.19 -13.50
C GLN A 188 -12.69 31.16 -14.49
N ARG A 189 -13.74 30.73 -15.21
CA ARG A 189 -14.47 31.63 -16.12
C ARG A 189 -15.12 32.78 -15.36
N GLU A 190 -15.89 32.49 -14.32
CA GLU A 190 -16.55 33.51 -13.50
C GLU A 190 -15.53 34.46 -12.83
N ALA A 191 -14.48 33.91 -12.22
CA ALA A 191 -13.42 34.70 -11.61
C ALA A 191 -12.56 35.45 -12.64
N GLY A 192 -12.48 34.97 -13.89
CA GLY A 192 -11.84 35.62 -15.02
C GLY A 192 -12.64 36.83 -15.49
N GLU A 193 -13.93 36.65 -15.77
CA GLU A 193 -14.88 37.72 -16.12
C GLU A 193 -14.91 38.82 -15.06
N LEU A 194 -14.93 38.45 -13.77
CA LEU A 194 -14.85 39.40 -12.65
C LEU A 194 -13.47 40.08 -12.55
N LEU A 195 -12.38 39.39 -12.89
CA LEU A 195 -11.04 39.96 -12.83
C LEU A 195 -10.79 40.93 -14.00
N GLU A 196 -11.24 40.59 -15.19
CA GLU A 196 -11.22 41.42 -16.39
C GLU A 196 -11.99 42.73 -16.16
N ALA A 197 -13.22 42.63 -15.62
CA ALA A 197 -14.03 43.80 -15.25
C ALA A 197 -13.41 44.68 -14.15
N ALA A 198 -12.56 44.13 -13.27
CA ALA A 198 -11.83 44.91 -12.26
C ALA A 198 -10.52 45.53 -12.79
N ILE A 199 -9.92 44.94 -13.83
CA ILE A 199 -8.73 45.48 -14.50
C ILE A 199 -9.12 46.60 -15.47
N ASP A 200 -10.23 46.48 -16.20
CA ASP A 200 -10.83 47.52 -17.07
C ASP A 200 -9.81 48.24 -17.97
N ASP A 201 -8.86 47.48 -18.53
CA ASP A 201 -7.75 47.95 -19.35
C ASP A 201 -7.18 46.80 -20.22
N ASP A 202 -7.61 46.76 -21.49
CA ASP A 202 -7.22 45.72 -22.45
C ASP A 202 -5.70 45.76 -22.76
N ASP A 203 -5.08 46.95 -22.79
CA ASP A 203 -3.64 47.12 -23.05
C ASP A 203 -2.80 46.49 -21.90
N ILE A 204 -3.31 46.50 -20.66
CA ILE A 204 -2.69 45.80 -19.53
C ILE A 204 -2.81 44.28 -19.67
N VAL A 205 -3.97 43.77 -20.10
CA VAL A 205 -4.17 42.32 -20.29
C VAL A 205 -3.31 41.79 -21.44
N ASP A 206 -3.31 42.45 -22.60
CA ASP A 206 -2.45 42.08 -23.75
C ASP A 206 -0.95 42.06 -23.39
N ARG A 207 -0.52 42.97 -22.51
CA ARG A 207 0.88 43.08 -22.06
C ARG A 207 1.27 42.04 -21.01
N LEU A 208 0.36 41.68 -20.10
CA LEU A 208 0.62 40.72 -19.02
C LEU A 208 0.24 39.28 -19.38
N GLY A 209 -0.50 39.09 -20.47
CA GLY A 209 -0.98 37.79 -20.93
C GLY A 209 -2.39 37.47 -20.43
N PRO A 210 -2.93 36.29 -20.82
CA PRO A 210 -4.34 35.95 -20.68
C PRO A 210 -4.83 36.02 -19.22
N ILE A 211 -6.12 36.33 -19.04
CA ILE A 211 -6.72 36.54 -17.71
C ILE A 211 -6.60 35.28 -16.84
N GLU A 212 -6.60 34.09 -17.44
CA GLU A 212 -6.38 32.80 -16.77
C GLU A 212 -4.97 32.69 -16.19
N SER A 213 -3.94 33.19 -16.89
CA SER A 213 -2.57 33.26 -16.40
C SER A 213 -2.48 34.17 -15.17
N ILE A 214 -3.07 35.36 -15.25
CA ILE A 214 -3.13 36.33 -14.14
C ILE A 214 -3.84 35.72 -12.93
N LEU A 215 -5.03 35.14 -13.14
CA LEU A 215 -5.88 34.50 -12.13
C LEU A 215 -5.22 33.27 -11.49
N ALA A 216 -4.46 32.48 -12.24
CA ALA A 216 -3.70 31.34 -11.74
C ALA A 216 -2.38 31.74 -11.06
N GLY A 217 -1.90 32.98 -11.28
CA GLY A 217 -0.56 33.42 -10.89
C GLY A 217 0.56 32.70 -11.66
N GLU A 218 0.26 32.28 -12.89
CA GLU A 218 1.18 31.55 -13.77
C GLU A 218 1.62 32.42 -14.96
N PRO A 219 2.91 32.75 -15.05
CA PRO A 219 3.41 33.60 -16.11
C PRO A 219 3.28 32.91 -17.47
N PRO A 220 2.92 33.65 -18.54
CA PRO A 220 2.94 33.11 -19.90
C PRO A 220 4.34 32.58 -20.28
N PRO A 221 4.43 31.53 -21.12
CA PRO A 221 5.72 30.98 -21.56
C PRO A 221 6.67 32.05 -22.11
N GLY A 222 7.93 32.03 -21.65
CA GLY A 222 8.95 33.01 -22.03
C GLY A 222 9.01 34.28 -21.16
N SER A 223 8.03 34.49 -20.27
CA SER A 223 8.06 35.62 -19.32
C SER A 223 8.99 35.34 -18.13
N ALA A 224 9.68 36.36 -17.63
CA ALA A 224 10.49 36.26 -16.40
C ALA A 224 9.58 36.16 -15.15
N PRO A 225 9.47 35.00 -14.47
CA PRO A 225 8.37 34.75 -13.51
C PRO A 225 8.35 35.70 -12.31
N THR A 226 9.52 36.05 -11.79
CA THR A 226 9.66 36.92 -10.62
C THR A 226 9.27 38.37 -10.94
N GLN A 227 9.65 38.87 -12.12
CA GLN A 227 9.27 40.19 -12.61
C GLN A 227 7.76 40.24 -12.92
N TRP A 228 7.27 39.27 -13.69
CA TRP A 228 5.86 39.18 -14.08
C TRP A 228 4.92 39.17 -12.86
N ARG A 229 5.20 38.36 -11.83
CA ARG A 229 4.40 38.33 -10.58
C ARG A 229 4.44 39.66 -9.81
N SER A 230 5.51 40.44 -9.98
CA SER A 230 5.64 41.76 -9.35
C SER A 230 4.79 42.80 -10.09
N GLU A 231 4.84 42.82 -11.42
CA GLU A 231 4.04 43.72 -12.26
C GLU A 231 2.53 43.42 -12.15
N VAL A 232 2.15 42.15 -12.23
CA VAL A 232 0.76 41.70 -11.97
C VAL A 232 0.32 42.09 -10.56
N GLY A 233 1.20 41.96 -9.55
CA GLY A 233 0.90 42.35 -8.18
C GLY A 233 0.42 43.80 -8.05
N PHE A 234 1.08 44.74 -8.74
CA PHE A 234 0.65 46.15 -8.74
C PHE A 234 -0.69 46.37 -9.44
N VAL A 235 -0.94 45.69 -10.56
CA VAL A 235 -2.23 45.78 -11.28
C VAL A 235 -3.38 45.25 -10.43
N LEU A 236 -3.18 44.13 -9.74
CA LEU A 236 -4.20 43.56 -8.85
C LEU A 236 -4.45 44.46 -7.63
N GLU A 237 -3.40 45.07 -7.06
CA GLU A 237 -3.54 46.01 -5.94
C GLU A 237 -4.29 47.30 -6.35
N ASP A 238 -4.11 47.79 -7.58
CA ASP A 238 -4.89 48.90 -8.15
C ASP A 238 -6.35 48.51 -8.46
N ALA A 239 -6.58 47.36 -9.10
CA ALA A 239 -7.91 46.81 -9.35
C ALA A 239 -8.72 46.66 -8.04
N MET A 240 -8.08 46.24 -6.94
CA MET A 240 -8.68 46.16 -5.61
C MET A 240 -9.11 47.51 -4.99
N VAL A 241 -8.60 48.63 -5.50
CA VAL A 241 -8.96 50.00 -5.11
C VAL A 241 -10.08 50.54 -6.00
N ARG A 242 -10.04 50.25 -7.31
CA ARG A 242 -11.09 50.62 -8.26
C ARG A 242 -12.39 49.84 -8.03
N ASP A 243 -12.29 48.55 -7.79
CA ASP A 243 -13.41 47.67 -7.44
C ASP A 243 -13.20 47.06 -6.02
N PRO A 244 -13.68 47.76 -4.97
CA PRO A 244 -13.44 47.38 -3.59
C PRO A 244 -14.35 46.25 -3.07
N ASP A 245 -15.37 45.83 -3.82
CA ASP A 245 -16.29 44.75 -3.42
C ASP A 245 -16.00 43.44 -4.16
N ASN A 246 -15.36 43.50 -5.32
CA ASN A 246 -14.97 42.32 -6.09
C ASN A 246 -13.86 41.49 -5.42
N PRO A 247 -14.05 40.17 -5.27
CA PRO A 247 -13.07 39.29 -4.63
C PRO A 247 -12.08 38.63 -5.62
N ALA A 248 -12.28 38.71 -6.94
CA ALA A 248 -11.41 38.05 -7.91
C ALA A 248 -9.96 38.59 -7.91
N PRO A 249 -9.69 39.91 -7.81
CA PRO A 249 -8.33 40.42 -7.62
C PRO A 249 -7.64 39.89 -6.35
N LEU A 250 -8.38 39.72 -5.25
CA LEU A 250 -7.85 39.13 -4.01
C LEU A 250 -7.50 37.65 -4.18
N LEU A 251 -8.34 36.86 -4.88
CA LEU A 251 -8.07 35.46 -5.20
C LEU A 251 -6.79 35.32 -6.03
N ALA A 252 -6.66 36.10 -7.10
CA ALA A 252 -5.48 36.10 -7.97
C ALA A 252 -4.21 36.50 -7.20
N LEU A 253 -4.27 37.58 -6.41
CA LEU A 253 -3.13 38.07 -5.66
C LEU A 253 -2.72 37.08 -4.55
N ALA A 254 -3.68 36.48 -3.84
CA ALA A 254 -3.41 35.47 -2.82
C ALA A 254 -2.71 34.23 -3.41
N ARG A 255 -3.13 33.76 -4.58
CA ARG A 255 -2.45 32.67 -5.31
C ARG A 255 -1.02 33.05 -5.71
N ILE A 256 -0.78 34.28 -6.16
CA ILE A 256 0.57 34.78 -6.47
C ILE A 256 1.43 34.84 -5.20
N ARG A 257 0.93 35.41 -4.10
CA ARG A 257 1.65 35.48 -2.82
C ARG A 257 1.96 34.08 -2.27
N ARG A 258 1.02 33.13 -2.37
CA ARG A 258 1.22 31.71 -2.03
C ARG A 258 2.34 31.10 -2.89
N LYS A 259 2.34 31.30 -4.21
CA LYS A 259 3.40 30.82 -5.12
C LYS A 259 4.78 31.49 -4.89
N GLN A 260 4.81 32.68 -4.30
CA GLN A 260 6.04 33.34 -3.83
C GLN A 260 6.50 32.84 -2.44
N GLY A 261 5.70 32.02 -1.76
CA GLY A 261 5.91 31.51 -0.41
C GLY A 261 5.48 32.47 0.72
N LEU A 262 4.88 33.63 0.38
CA LEU A 262 4.38 34.64 1.32
C LEU A 262 3.06 34.20 1.98
N ARG A 263 3.10 33.08 2.73
CA ARG A 263 1.93 32.38 3.26
C ARG A 263 1.02 33.26 4.14
N THR A 264 1.60 34.04 5.06
CA THR A 264 0.82 34.93 5.95
C THR A 264 0.04 35.98 5.17
N GLU A 265 0.66 36.56 4.14
CA GLU A 265 0.02 37.56 3.28
C GLU A 265 -1.04 36.93 2.38
N ALA A 266 -0.78 35.73 1.84
CA ALA A 266 -1.77 34.94 1.10
C ALA A 266 -3.00 34.60 1.96
N ARG A 267 -2.80 34.16 3.22
CA ARG A 267 -3.92 33.87 4.16
C ARG A 267 -4.77 35.11 4.39
N ALA A 268 -4.15 36.25 4.69
CA ALA A 268 -4.85 37.51 4.90
C ALA A 268 -5.62 37.98 3.64
N LEU A 269 -5.09 37.73 2.45
CA LEU A 269 -5.78 38.04 1.18
C LEU A 269 -6.97 37.11 0.93
N PHE A 270 -6.85 35.81 1.18
CA PHE A 270 -7.98 34.86 1.10
C PHE A 270 -9.08 35.22 2.12
N GLU A 271 -8.72 35.49 3.38
CA GLU A 271 -9.69 35.85 4.43
C GLU A 271 -10.39 37.19 4.11
N ARG A 272 -9.69 38.18 3.56
CA ARG A 272 -10.32 39.40 3.02
C ARG A 272 -11.24 39.11 1.84
N GLY A 273 -10.89 38.16 0.97
CA GLY A 273 -11.69 37.75 -0.18
C GLY A 273 -13.01 37.10 0.25
N ILE A 274 -12.95 36.18 1.23
CA ILE A 274 -14.10 35.55 1.88
C ILE A 274 -15.03 36.63 2.46
N GLN A 275 -14.49 37.54 3.29
CA GLN A 275 -15.28 38.61 3.90
C GLN A 275 -15.90 39.58 2.87
N ARG A 276 -15.28 39.78 1.70
CA ARG A 276 -15.87 40.55 0.60
C ARG A 276 -17.02 39.77 -0.04
N ALA A 277 -16.82 38.51 -0.38
CA ALA A 277 -17.85 37.65 -0.96
C ALA A 277 -19.10 37.54 -0.07
N GLU A 278 -18.93 37.42 1.25
CA GLU A 278 -20.04 37.42 2.23
C GLU A 278 -20.81 38.74 2.24
N ARG A 279 -20.12 39.88 2.24
CA ARG A 279 -20.74 41.21 2.21
C ARG A 279 -21.43 41.49 0.87
N ALA A 280 -20.80 41.09 -0.22
CA ALA A 280 -21.26 41.30 -1.59
C ALA A 280 -22.47 40.44 -2.00
N SER A 281 -23.04 39.66 -1.06
CA SER A 281 -24.31 38.88 -0.98
C SER A 281 -25.39 38.89 -2.11
N ALA A 282 -25.37 39.81 -3.07
CA ALA A 282 -26.19 39.83 -4.29
C ALA A 282 -25.40 39.69 -5.61
N GLY A 283 -24.04 39.71 -5.59
CA GLY A 283 -23.20 39.81 -6.80
C GLY A 283 -22.07 38.79 -6.98
N VAL A 284 -21.70 38.02 -5.93
CA VAL A 284 -20.66 36.98 -6.02
C VAL A 284 -21.33 35.61 -6.03
N SER A 285 -21.00 34.72 -6.99
CA SER A 285 -21.66 33.41 -7.03
C SER A 285 -21.10 32.45 -5.96
N PRO A 286 -21.91 31.46 -5.53
CA PRO A 286 -21.46 30.43 -4.59
C PRO A 286 -20.20 29.68 -5.02
N ARG A 287 -19.90 29.63 -6.32
CA ARG A 287 -18.70 28.98 -6.87
C ARG A 287 -17.41 29.69 -6.47
N LEU A 288 -17.38 31.02 -6.60
CA LEU A 288 -16.20 31.82 -6.23
C LEU A 288 -16.02 31.87 -4.71
N TYR A 289 -17.11 31.93 -3.94
CA TYR A 289 -17.06 31.77 -2.49
C TYR A 289 -16.48 30.41 -2.08
N ALA A 290 -16.94 29.33 -2.71
CA ALA A 290 -16.42 27.98 -2.46
C ALA A 290 -14.92 27.86 -2.78
N GLU A 291 -14.45 28.47 -3.86
CA GLU A 291 -13.04 28.43 -4.25
C GLU A 291 -12.13 29.23 -3.31
N LEU A 292 -12.58 30.38 -2.81
CA LEU A 292 -11.85 31.13 -1.77
C LEU A 292 -11.65 30.28 -0.51
N HIS A 293 -12.68 29.56 -0.09
CA HIS A 293 -12.63 28.62 1.03
C HIS A 293 -11.74 27.40 0.76
N TYR A 294 -11.75 26.86 -0.46
CA TYR A 294 -10.87 25.76 -0.87
C TYR A 294 -9.39 26.19 -0.91
N GLN A 295 -9.07 27.36 -1.47
CA GLN A 295 -7.70 27.87 -1.49
C GLN A 295 -7.18 28.22 -0.10
N ARG A 296 -8.03 28.76 0.79
CA ARG A 296 -7.71 28.92 2.21
C ARG A 296 -7.40 27.57 2.85
N ALA A 297 -8.21 26.54 2.61
CA ALA A 297 -7.95 25.19 3.10
C ALA A 297 -6.63 24.61 2.56
N THR A 298 -6.33 24.80 1.27
CA THR A 298 -5.07 24.29 0.68
C THR A 298 -3.84 24.97 1.30
N LEU A 299 -3.94 26.24 1.67
CA LEU A 299 -2.88 26.95 2.38
C LEU A 299 -2.71 26.46 3.84
N ILE A 300 -3.80 26.11 4.52
CA ILE A 300 -3.75 25.51 5.86
C ILE A 300 -3.18 24.08 5.79
N LYS A 301 -3.52 23.31 4.75
CA LYS A 301 -2.95 21.97 4.47
C LYS A 301 -1.42 22.00 4.39
N GLU A 302 -0.83 23.04 3.79
CA GLU A 302 0.63 23.22 3.77
C GLU A 302 1.24 23.40 5.18
N GLY A 303 0.49 24.02 6.12
CA GLY A 303 0.88 24.10 7.53
C GLY A 303 0.76 22.75 8.22
N TRP A 304 -0.41 22.12 8.10
CA TRP A 304 -0.69 20.78 8.64
C TRP A 304 0.37 19.74 8.25
N LEU A 305 0.71 19.62 6.96
CA LEU A 305 1.72 18.68 6.45
C LEU A 305 3.11 18.85 7.10
N ALA A 306 3.43 20.04 7.59
CA ALA A 306 4.73 20.33 8.20
C ALA A 306 4.85 19.82 9.64
N TYR A 307 3.72 19.48 10.28
CA TYR A 307 3.62 19.00 11.66
C TYR A 307 2.92 17.65 11.81
N ARG A 308 2.15 17.19 10.82
CA ARG A 308 1.47 15.89 10.83
C ARG A 308 2.50 14.76 11.06
N ASP A 309 2.18 13.88 12.00
CA ASP A 309 3.00 12.71 12.39
C ASP A 309 4.42 13.06 12.89
N LEU A 310 4.71 14.34 13.14
CA LEU A 310 6.05 14.83 13.43
C LEU A 310 6.45 14.56 14.87
N GLY A 311 7.55 13.85 15.07
CA GLY A 311 8.19 13.67 16.37
C GLY A 311 9.71 13.76 16.32
N ARG A 312 10.32 13.36 17.43
CA ARG A 312 11.77 13.21 17.62
C ARG A 312 12.03 11.90 18.37
N VAL A 313 13.22 11.33 18.19
CA VAL A 313 13.63 10.12 18.92
C VAL A 313 14.68 10.48 19.95
N SER A 314 14.43 10.19 21.23
CA SER A 314 15.38 10.40 22.31
C SER A 314 16.68 9.62 22.07
N ALA A 315 17.83 10.26 22.21
CA ALA A 315 19.12 9.61 22.08
C ALA A 315 19.34 8.52 23.15
N ALA A 316 18.70 8.66 24.32
CA ALA A 316 18.76 7.69 25.41
C ALA A 316 18.03 6.38 25.08
N ALA A 317 17.04 6.38 24.17
CA ALA A 317 16.30 5.18 23.79
C ALA A 317 17.20 4.11 23.15
N PHE A 318 18.28 4.51 22.49
CA PHE A 318 19.30 3.60 21.94
C PHE A 318 20.14 2.86 23.01
N SER A 319 19.84 3.02 24.30
CA SER A 319 20.42 2.19 25.37
C SER A 319 19.66 0.88 25.61
N ILE A 320 18.43 0.74 25.09
CA ILE A 320 17.59 -0.45 25.31
C ILE A 320 17.89 -1.58 24.33
N ALA A 321 18.43 -1.26 23.15
CA ALA A 321 18.73 -2.20 22.06
C ALA A 321 20.14 -1.93 21.51
N SER A 322 20.80 -2.96 20.96
CA SER A 322 22.18 -2.86 20.48
C SER A 322 22.35 -3.41 19.05
N CYS A 323 22.64 -2.53 18.10
CA CYS A 323 22.91 -2.93 16.72
C CYS A 323 24.37 -3.37 16.52
N ALA A 324 24.62 -4.68 16.46
CA ALA A 324 25.98 -5.23 16.30
C ALA A 324 26.69 -4.80 15.00
N THR A 325 25.92 -4.45 13.97
CA THR A 325 26.42 -4.03 12.65
C THR A 325 26.84 -2.55 12.60
N VAL A 326 26.33 -1.70 13.50
CA VAL A 326 26.66 -0.26 13.56
C VAL A 326 27.84 -0.04 14.50
N THR A 327 29.05 0.00 13.91
CA THR A 327 30.29 0.12 14.68
C THR A 327 30.61 1.52 15.19
N SER A 328 30.12 2.59 14.53
CA SER A 328 30.09 3.99 15.02
C SER A 328 29.60 4.93 13.91
N THR A 329 28.51 5.67 14.12
CA THR A 329 28.14 6.83 13.29
C THR A 329 27.36 7.89 14.08
N GLY A 330 27.93 9.11 14.17
CA GLY A 330 27.25 10.30 14.67
C GLY A 330 27.04 10.34 16.20
N GLY A 331 27.65 11.33 16.85
CA GLY A 331 27.21 11.72 18.19
C GLY A 331 25.73 12.14 18.17
N ALA A 332 25.03 11.93 19.28
CA ALA A 332 23.70 12.52 19.45
C ALA A 332 23.83 14.05 19.37
N ASP A 333 23.00 14.70 18.55
CA ASP A 333 23.04 16.16 18.36
C ASP A 333 22.19 16.80 19.47
N GLY A 334 22.73 16.73 20.69
CA GLY A 334 22.01 16.97 21.95
C GLY A 334 21.23 15.73 22.42
N ASP A 335 20.05 15.94 23.00
CA ASP A 335 19.25 14.88 23.64
C ASP A 335 18.50 13.96 22.66
N PHE A 336 18.57 14.24 21.35
CA PHE A 336 17.83 13.53 20.30
C PHE A 336 18.77 12.88 19.28
N ALA A 337 18.30 11.78 18.66
CA ALA A 337 19.03 11.10 17.60
C ALA A 337 18.95 11.84 16.26
N SER A 338 20.04 11.82 15.50
CA SER A 338 20.07 12.34 14.13
C SER A 338 19.29 11.43 13.19
N VAL A 339 18.76 12.02 12.12
CA VAL A 339 18.02 11.25 11.09
C VAL A 339 18.94 10.25 10.37
N ASP A 340 20.20 10.59 10.13
CA ASP A 340 21.17 9.67 9.53
C ASP A 340 21.37 8.41 10.39
N ARG A 341 21.36 8.55 11.73
CA ARG A 341 21.44 7.41 12.66
C ARG A 341 20.17 6.56 12.60
N LEU A 342 18.99 7.18 12.49
CA LEU A 342 17.72 6.47 12.37
C LEU A 342 17.64 5.68 11.04
N ILE A 343 18.03 6.31 9.92
CA ILE A 343 18.10 5.64 8.61
C ILE A 343 19.13 4.49 8.64
N ALA A 344 20.32 4.71 9.22
CA ALA A 344 21.33 3.66 9.33
C ALA A 344 20.83 2.46 10.17
N TRP A 345 20.18 2.71 11.31
CA TRP A 345 19.60 1.63 12.13
C TRP A 345 18.46 0.92 11.40
N ASN A 346 17.63 1.64 10.64
CA ASN A 346 16.50 1.06 9.90
C ASN A 346 16.95 -0.06 8.95
N TYR A 347 18.01 0.18 8.16
CA TYR A 347 18.48 -0.79 7.17
C TYR A 347 19.50 -1.80 7.69
N LEU A 348 20.10 -1.58 8.87
CA LEU A 348 21.10 -2.48 9.45
C LEU A 348 20.56 -3.34 10.61
N CYS A 349 19.59 -2.84 11.36
CA CYS A 349 19.00 -3.41 12.57
C CYS A 349 17.52 -2.95 12.74
N PRO A 350 16.62 -3.34 11.80
CA PRO A 350 15.24 -2.86 11.77
C PRO A 350 14.41 -3.24 13.01
N VAL A 351 14.61 -4.45 13.53
CA VAL A 351 13.88 -4.96 14.70
C VAL A 351 14.21 -4.11 15.94
N GLU A 352 15.50 -3.85 16.15
CA GLU A 352 16.02 -3.00 17.22
C GLU A 352 15.58 -1.54 17.05
N LEU A 353 15.47 -1.03 15.81
CA LEU A 353 14.91 0.30 15.58
C LEU A 353 13.42 0.35 15.96
N GLY A 354 12.64 -0.69 15.68
CA GLY A 354 11.24 -0.80 16.10
C GLY A 354 11.08 -0.63 17.62
N GLU A 355 11.93 -1.27 18.42
CA GLU A 355 11.98 -1.10 19.88
C GLU A 355 12.33 0.34 20.29
N VAL A 356 13.38 0.91 19.68
CA VAL A 356 13.82 2.30 19.91
C VAL A 356 12.70 3.30 19.56
N PHE A 357 11.97 3.08 18.47
CA PHE A 357 10.81 3.88 18.08
C PHE A 357 9.59 3.66 18.98
N GLY A 358 9.46 2.50 19.62
CA GLY A 358 8.36 2.20 20.55
C GLY A 358 8.51 2.88 21.91
N VAL A 359 9.75 3.08 22.38
CA VAL A 359 10.04 3.69 23.68
C VAL A 359 10.51 5.15 23.59
N GLY A 360 11.20 5.51 22.50
CA GLY A 360 11.91 6.78 22.37
C GLY A 360 11.26 7.86 21.52
N PHE A 361 10.14 7.59 20.84
CA PHE A 361 9.51 8.55 19.94
C PHE A 361 8.59 9.53 20.70
N GLU A 362 8.97 10.80 20.69
CA GLU A 362 8.22 11.91 21.29
C GLU A 362 7.48 12.69 20.20
N ALA A 363 6.14 12.65 20.22
CA ALA A 363 5.31 13.40 19.28
C ALA A 363 5.34 14.92 19.54
N THR A 364 5.42 15.70 18.47
CA THR A 364 5.53 17.17 18.47
C THR A 364 4.53 17.81 17.48
N ASP A 365 3.47 17.08 17.16
CA ASP A 365 2.49 17.30 16.11
C ASP A 365 1.27 18.13 16.55
N GLN A 366 1.21 18.60 17.80
CA GLN A 366 0.06 19.29 18.41
C GLN A 366 -0.57 20.40 17.54
N ARG A 367 0.25 21.09 16.73
CA ARG A 367 -0.21 22.12 15.78
C ARG A 367 -1.02 21.56 14.61
N ALA A 368 -0.71 20.34 14.16
CA ALA A 368 -1.42 19.66 13.10
C ALA A 368 -2.90 19.42 13.44
N ALA A 369 -3.25 19.11 14.69
CA ALA A 369 -4.64 18.93 15.09
C ALA A 369 -5.49 20.22 14.89
N VAL A 370 -4.91 21.38 15.20
CA VAL A 370 -5.55 22.70 15.01
C VAL A 370 -5.68 23.03 13.52
N ASP A 371 -4.58 22.87 12.75
CA ASP A 371 -4.57 23.14 11.31
C ASP A 371 -5.55 22.20 10.57
N LEU A 372 -5.69 20.93 10.97
CA LEU A 372 -6.65 19.96 10.43
C LEU A 372 -8.10 20.44 10.65
N GLY A 373 -8.44 20.90 11.85
CA GLY A 373 -9.76 21.45 12.16
C GLY A 373 -10.11 22.69 11.31
N GLU A 374 -9.21 23.67 11.23
CA GLU A 374 -9.43 24.86 10.39
C GLU A 374 -9.51 24.53 8.90
N MET A 375 -8.73 23.54 8.43
CA MET A 375 -8.77 23.06 7.06
C MET A 375 -10.12 22.41 6.74
N MET A 376 -10.54 21.42 7.54
CA MET A 376 -11.78 20.68 7.31
C MET A 376 -13.00 21.59 7.36
N MET A 377 -13.06 22.52 8.32
CA MET A 377 -14.11 23.56 8.36
C MET A 377 -14.19 24.31 7.03
N SER A 378 -13.06 24.80 6.52
CA SER A 378 -13.00 25.57 5.28
C SER A 378 -13.35 24.73 4.05
N LEU A 379 -12.97 23.44 4.02
CA LEU A 379 -13.38 22.51 2.97
C LEU A 379 -14.89 22.23 3.00
N HIS A 380 -15.48 22.00 4.18
CA HIS A 380 -16.91 21.76 4.32
C HIS A 380 -17.73 23.00 3.91
N THR A 381 -17.30 24.22 4.26
CA THR A 381 -17.91 25.46 3.75
C THR A 381 -17.85 25.55 2.23
N SER A 382 -16.73 25.14 1.63
CA SER A 382 -16.56 25.09 0.16
C SER A 382 -17.58 24.15 -0.50
N VAL A 383 -17.70 22.90 0.00
CA VAL A 383 -18.67 21.93 -0.53
C VAL A 383 -20.12 22.33 -0.24
N ALA A 384 -20.41 22.98 0.88
CA ALA A 384 -21.75 23.50 1.18
C ALA A 384 -22.19 24.60 0.21
N ALA A 385 -21.26 25.47 -0.20
CA ALA A 385 -21.52 26.53 -1.18
C ALA A 385 -21.54 26.02 -2.63
N TYR A 386 -20.69 25.04 -2.98
CA TYR A 386 -20.67 24.42 -4.29
C TYR A 386 -20.46 22.90 -4.16
N PRO A 387 -21.54 22.10 -4.10
CA PRO A 387 -21.47 20.64 -3.88
C PRO A 387 -20.66 19.86 -4.92
N GLU A 388 -20.52 20.41 -6.13
CA GLU A 388 -19.73 19.83 -7.22
C GLU A 388 -18.23 20.15 -7.13
N HIS A 389 -17.78 20.90 -6.12
CA HIS A 389 -16.40 21.37 -6.02
C HIS A 389 -15.41 20.19 -5.90
N VAL A 390 -14.80 19.81 -7.01
CA VAL A 390 -13.94 18.62 -7.13
C VAL A 390 -12.80 18.64 -6.09
N GLY A 391 -12.04 19.73 -6.00
CA GLY A 391 -10.91 19.84 -5.07
C GLY A 391 -11.30 19.64 -3.60
N ALA A 392 -12.29 20.40 -3.12
CA ALA A 392 -12.76 20.30 -1.74
C ALA A 392 -13.36 18.93 -1.39
N ASN A 393 -14.15 18.33 -2.30
CA ASN A 393 -14.65 16.97 -2.09
C ASN A 393 -13.51 15.94 -2.01
N VAL A 394 -12.53 15.99 -2.92
CA VAL A 394 -11.39 15.06 -2.90
C VAL A 394 -10.57 15.20 -1.62
N GLU A 395 -10.30 16.42 -1.16
CA GLU A 395 -9.52 16.65 0.08
C GLU A 395 -10.26 16.13 1.34
N ILE A 396 -11.57 16.39 1.48
CA ILE A 396 -12.38 15.85 2.59
C ILE A 396 -12.36 14.32 2.58
N LEU A 397 -12.59 13.72 1.42
CA LEU A 397 -12.72 12.28 1.28
C LEU A 397 -11.38 11.55 1.46
N LEU A 398 -10.27 12.18 1.09
CA LEU A 398 -8.94 11.67 1.40
C LEU A 398 -8.58 11.82 2.89
N ALA A 399 -8.97 12.91 3.56
CA ALA A 399 -8.77 13.04 5.01
C ALA A 399 -9.53 11.95 5.79
N LEU A 400 -10.80 11.72 5.45
CA LEU A 400 -11.60 10.62 6.01
C LEU A 400 -11.03 9.23 5.68
N ALA A 401 -10.40 9.07 4.51
CA ALA A 401 -9.73 7.83 4.11
C ALA A 401 -8.43 7.58 4.90
N ASP A 402 -7.64 8.62 5.19
CA ASP A 402 -6.45 8.52 6.05
C ASP A 402 -6.83 7.98 7.45
N GLU A 403 -7.93 8.49 8.01
CA GLU A 403 -8.55 8.09 9.28
C GLU A 403 -9.27 6.72 9.23
N GLY A 404 -9.45 6.12 8.04
CA GLY A 404 -10.13 4.83 7.88
C GLY A 404 -11.65 4.87 8.02
N ARG A 405 -12.28 6.05 7.89
CA ARG A 405 -13.74 6.28 8.06
C ARG A 405 -14.52 5.94 6.78
N TRP A 406 -14.38 4.70 6.32
CA TRP A 406 -14.80 4.27 4.98
C TRP A 406 -16.29 4.41 4.68
N SER A 407 -17.18 4.31 5.67
CA SER A 407 -18.61 4.61 5.53
C SER A 407 -18.86 6.06 5.12
N GLU A 408 -18.19 7.00 5.78
CA GLU A 408 -18.32 8.43 5.51
C GLU A 408 -17.65 8.82 4.19
N VAL A 409 -16.53 8.17 3.83
CA VAL A 409 -15.93 8.29 2.49
C VAL A 409 -16.94 7.84 1.43
N LEU A 410 -17.62 6.71 1.62
CA LEU A 410 -18.63 6.23 0.68
C LEU A 410 -19.80 7.21 0.54
N ASP A 411 -20.39 7.67 1.65
CA ASP A 411 -21.56 8.56 1.60
C ASP A 411 -21.20 9.97 1.09
N GLY A 412 -20.02 10.49 1.41
CA GLY A 412 -19.52 11.72 0.82
C GLY A 412 -19.22 11.58 -0.68
N ALA A 413 -18.62 10.46 -1.11
CA ALA A 413 -18.42 10.15 -2.53
C ALA A 413 -19.76 10.05 -3.28
N ARG A 414 -20.80 9.42 -2.68
CA ARG A 414 -22.16 9.37 -3.23
C ARG A 414 -22.75 10.77 -3.41
N ARG A 415 -22.60 11.67 -2.43
CA ARG A 415 -23.05 13.07 -2.54
C ARG A 415 -22.32 13.80 -3.67
N PHE A 416 -20.98 13.68 -3.74
CA PHE A 416 -20.17 14.31 -4.79
C PHE A 416 -20.52 13.79 -6.20
N VAL A 417 -20.69 12.47 -6.37
CA VAL A 417 -21.08 11.84 -7.63
C VAL A 417 -22.46 12.31 -8.09
N ARG A 418 -23.46 12.39 -7.19
CA ARG A 418 -24.80 12.92 -7.52
C ARG A 418 -24.75 14.40 -7.89
N ALA A 419 -24.05 15.23 -7.10
CA ALA A 419 -23.95 16.66 -7.34
C ALA A 419 -23.31 16.96 -8.71
N SER A 420 -22.16 16.35 -8.98
CA SER A 420 -21.40 16.54 -10.23
C SER A 420 -21.98 15.80 -11.44
N GLY A 421 -23.00 14.96 -11.28
CA GLY A 421 -23.51 14.13 -12.37
C GLY A 421 -22.55 13.05 -12.87
N GLY A 422 -21.63 12.56 -12.01
CA GLY A 422 -20.77 11.41 -12.33
C GLY A 422 -19.26 11.68 -12.38
N HIS A 423 -18.72 12.70 -11.71
CA HIS A 423 -17.29 13.03 -11.81
C HIS A 423 -16.38 11.83 -11.46
N PRO A 424 -15.38 11.47 -12.29
CA PRO A 424 -14.61 10.22 -12.14
C PRO A 424 -13.91 10.07 -10.80
N TYR A 425 -13.33 11.15 -10.24
CA TYR A 425 -12.69 11.09 -8.92
C TYR A 425 -13.67 10.74 -7.78
N GLY A 426 -14.95 11.10 -7.90
CA GLY A 426 -15.99 10.68 -6.94
C GLY A 426 -16.27 9.18 -7.04
N LEU A 427 -16.29 8.64 -8.25
CA LEU A 427 -16.42 7.19 -8.50
C LEU A 427 -15.16 6.41 -8.07
N LEU A 428 -13.96 6.98 -8.20
CA LEU A 428 -12.72 6.40 -7.66
C LEU A 428 -12.76 6.32 -6.13
N LEU A 429 -13.16 7.40 -5.44
CA LEU A 429 -13.23 7.46 -3.98
C LEU A 429 -14.35 6.56 -3.43
N GLY A 430 -15.49 6.48 -4.12
CA GLY A 430 -16.56 5.55 -3.79
C GLY A 430 -16.15 4.09 -3.99
N GLY A 431 -15.45 3.77 -5.08
CA GLY A 431 -14.88 2.44 -5.33
C GLY A 431 -13.82 2.04 -4.30
N LEU A 432 -12.95 2.98 -3.92
CA LEU A 432 -11.97 2.81 -2.85
C LEU A 432 -12.66 2.46 -1.52
N ALA A 433 -13.69 3.22 -1.13
CA ALA A 433 -14.45 2.98 0.09
C ALA A 433 -15.20 1.64 0.06
N LEU A 434 -15.85 1.30 -1.06
CA LEU A 434 -16.52 0.01 -1.25
C LEU A 434 -15.54 -1.18 -1.12
N GLN A 435 -14.33 -1.07 -1.68
CA GLN A 435 -13.30 -2.10 -1.54
C GLN A 435 -12.87 -2.27 -0.07
N ARG A 436 -12.74 -1.17 0.69
CA ARG A 436 -12.42 -1.23 2.14
C ARG A 436 -13.57 -1.77 2.99
N LEU A 437 -14.81 -1.60 2.54
CA LEU A 437 -16.02 -2.17 3.13
C LEU A 437 -16.33 -3.59 2.62
N ALA A 438 -15.36 -4.29 2.00
CA ALA A 438 -15.48 -5.65 1.45
C ALA A 438 -16.60 -5.83 0.38
N ARG A 439 -16.97 -4.76 -0.34
CA ARG A 439 -18.00 -4.75 -1.40
C ARG A 439 -17.35 -4.68 -2.79
N SER A 440 -16.51 -5.67 -3.09
CA SER A 440 -15.61 -5.65 -4.24
C SER A 440 -16.30 -5.67 -5.61
N ASP A 441 -17.45 -6.34 -5.76
CA ASP A 441 -18.24 -6.30 -7.01
C ASP A 441 -18.79 -4.89 -7.29
N GLU A 442 -19.29 -4.19 -6.26
CA GLU A 442 -19.73 -2.79 -6.37
C GLU A 442 -18.56 -1.84 -6.63
N ALA A 443 -17.41 -2.07 -5.97
CA ALA A 443 -16.19 -1.31 -6.20
C ALA A 443 -15.72 -1.44 -7.65
N ARG A 444 -15.70 -2.66 -8.20
CA ARG A 444 -15.40 -2.93 -9.62
C ARG A 444 -16.32 -2.13 -10.54
N ASN A 445 -17.64 -2.13 -10.28
CA ASN A 445 -18.60 -1.39 -11.09
C ASN A 445 -18.33 0.12 -11.07
N GLN A 446 -18.03 0.72 -9.91
CA GLN A 446 -17.68 2.14 -9.83
C GLN A 446 -16.34 2.46 -10.50
N PHE A 447 -15.30 1.63 -10.29
CA PHE A 447 -14.03 1.79 -10.98
C PHE A 447 -14.16 1.67 -12.50
N THR A 448 -14.99 0.75 -13.02
CA THR A 448 -15.25 0.62 -14.45
C THR A 448 -15.91 1.87 -15.04
N LEU A 449 -16.79 2.55 -14.29
CA LEU A 449 -17.36 3.84 -14.72
C LEU A 449 -16.34 4.99 -14.62
N ALA A 450 -15.56 5.03 -13.54
CA ALA A 450 -14.50 6.02 -13.36
C ALA A 450 -13.48 5.96 -14.51
N LEU A 451 -12.93 4.79 -14.81
CA LEU A 451 -11.94 4.57 -15.86
C LEU A 451 -12.42 4.97 -17.26
N ARG A 452 -13.74 4.94 -17.53
CA ARG A 452 -14.32 5.42 -18.80
C ARG A 452 -14.39 6.95 -18.89
N GLY A 453 -14.57 7.63 -17.75
CA GLY A 453 -14.62 9.09 -17.69
C GLY A 453 -13.26 9.77 -17.52
N LEU A 454 -12.20 9.02 -17.17
CA LEU A 454 -10.83 9.52 -17.05
C LEU A 454 -10.13 9.69 -18.41
N PRO A 455 -9.08 10.52 -18.52
CA PRO A 455 -8.25 10.58 -19.70
C PRO A 455 -7.53 9.23 -19.89
N ALA A 456 -7.37 8.78 -21.13
CA ALA A 456 -6.82 7.45 -21.41
C ALA A 456 -5.46 7.18 -20.73
N SER A 457 -4.59 8.20 -20.64
CA SER A 457 -3.29 8.10 -19.96
C SER A 457 -3.38 7.88 -18.45
N GLU A 458 -4.43 8.38 -17.79
CA GLU A 458 -4.66 8.18 -16.36
C GLU A 458 -5.38 6.84 -16.12
N ALA A 459 -6.35 6.50 -16.97
CA ALA A 459 -7.03 5.21 -16.93
C ALA A 459 -6.06 4.03 -17.15
N ASP A 460 -5.16 4.13 -18.14
CA ASP A 460 -4.11 3.12 -18.36
C ASP A 460 -3.10 3.09 -17.20
N ALA A 461 -2.79 4.24 -16.59
CA ALA A 461 -1.87 4.30 -15.44
C ALA A 461 -2.45 3.66 -14.16
N LEU A 462 -3.78 3.67 -13.99
CA LEU A 462 -4.49 3.00 -12.90
C LEU A 462 -4.58 1.46 -13.04
N LEU A 463 -4.17 0.94 -14.20
CA LEU A 463 -4.14 -0.50 -14.53
C LEU A 463 -2.71 -1.05 -14.71
N ASP A 464 -1.70 -0.17 -14.71
CA ASP A 464 -0.32 -0.53 -15.09
C ASP A 464 0.36 -1.42 -14.04
N LEU A 465 0.64 -2.67 -14.42
CA LEU A 465 1.30 -3.65 -13.55
C LEU A 465 2.79 -3.41 -13.29
N ARG A 466 3.42 -2.36 -13.85
CA ARG A 466 4.89 -2.18 -13.82
C ARG A 466 5.56 -2.31 -12.45
N PHE A 467 4.86 -1.99 -11.36
CA PHE A 467 5.42 -2.01 -10.01
C PHE A 467 5.27 -3.37 -9.32
N VAL A 468 4.35 -4.20 -9.80
CA VAL A 468 3.99 -5.50 -9.22
C VAL A 468 4.62 -6.68 -9.97
N LEU A 469 5.29 -6.43 -11.10
CA LEU A 469 6.04 -7.43 -11.85
C LEU A 469 7.50 -7.53 -11.37
N GLU A 470 8.03 -8.75 -11.34
CA GLU A 470 9.46 -9.07 -11.27
C GLU A 470 10.24 -8.44 -12.43
N GLU A 471 11.54 -8.16 -12.28
CA GLU A 471 12.30 -7.37 -13.27
C GLU A 471 12.32 -8.03 -14.68
N LYS A 472 12.36 -9.36 -14.74
CA LYS A 472 12.30 -10.11 -16.00
C LYS A 472 10.97 -9.87 -16.74
N SER A 473 9.85 -10.10 -16.07
CA SER A 473 8.49 -9.94 -16.61
C SER A 473 8.20 -8.48 -16.95
N LEU A 474 8.70 -7.54 -16.12
CA LEU A 474 8.63 -6.10 -16.35
C LEU A 474 9.33 -5.68 -17.65
N ALA A 475 10.49 -6.26 -17.96
CA ALA A 475 11.23 -5.95 -19.19
C ALA A 475 10.45 -6.35 -20.46
N ASP A 476 9.72 -7.47 -20.41
CA ASP A 476 8.90 -7.96 -21.52
C ASP A 476 7.59 -7.17 -21.63
N TYR A 477 6.89 -6.94 -20.52
CA TYR A 477 5.70 -6.09 -20.42
C TYR A 477 5.96 -4.66 -20.91
N ARG A 478 7.12 -4.06 -20.60
CA ARG A 478 7.54 -2.74 -21.13
C ARG A 478 7.65 -2.72 -22.67
N ARG A 479 7.94 -3.84 -23.32
CA ARG A 479 8.04 -3.97 -24.79
C ARG A 479 6.72 -4.34 -25.47
N ALA A 480 5.76 -4.89 -24.72
CA ALA A 480 4.44 -5.29 -25.21
C ALA A 480 3.57 -4.11 -25.69
N SER A 481 2.66 -4.36 -26.63
CA SER A 481 1.67 -3.36 -27.08
C SER A 481 0.54 -3.19 -26.07
N THR A 482 -0.26 -2.10 -26.15
CA THR A 482 -1.35 -1.86 -25.17
C THR A 482 -2.39 -3.01 -25.12
N PRO A 483 -2.85 -3.60 -26.25
CA PRO A 483 -3.67 -4.82 -26.21
C PRO A 483 -3.00 -6.00 -25.51
N ASP A 484 -1.72 -6.23 -25.77
CA ASP A 484 -0.96 -7.33 -25.17
C ASP A 484 -0.81 -7.13 -23.65
N ARG A 485 -0.54 -5.89 -23.21
CA ARG A 485 -0.50 -5.53 -21.78
C ARG A 485 -1.83 -5.78 -21.07
N ARG A 486 -2.97 -5.43 -21.68
CA ARG A 486 -4.30 -5.73 -21.11
C ARG A 486 -4.61 -7.23 -21.05
N ALA A 487 -4.08 -8.01 -22.00
CA ALA A 487 -4.15 -9.47 -21.93
C ALA A 487 -3.23 -10.04 -20.84
N GLU A 488 -2.06 -9.43 -20.62
CA GLU A 488 -1.14 -9.76 -19.53
C GLU A 488 -1.72 -9.40 -18.16
N GLU A 489 -2.32 -8.21 -18.02
CA GLU A 489 -3.08 -7.76 -16.84
C GLU A 489 -4.12 -8.79 -16.43
N SER A 490 -4.92 -9.25 -17.40
CA SER A 490 -5.97 -10.25 -17.16
C SER A 490 -5.40 -11.59 -16.70
N ARG A 491 -4.29 -12.05 -17.29
CA ARG A 491 -3.62 -13.31 -16.91
C ARG A 491 -2.93 -13.23 -15.55
N PHE A 492 -2.21 -12.15 -15.27
CA PHE A 492 -1.48 -11.92 -14.01
C PHE A 492 -2.37 -12.03 -12.78
N TRP A 493 -3.59 -11.48 -12.83
CA TRP A 493 -4.50 -11.54 -11.68
C TRP A 493 -5.08 -12.94 -11.44
N GLY A 494 -5.25 -13.77 -12.47
CA GLY A 494 -5.86 -15.12 -12.38
C GLY A 494 -5.35 -16.00 -11.22
N PRO A 495 -4.04 -16.32 -11.15
CA PRO A 495 -3.48 -17.13 -10.05
C PRO A 495 -3.49 -16.41 -8.68
N LEU A 496 -3.74 -15.10 -8.63
CA LEU A 496 -3.87 -14.32 -7.40
C LEU A 496 -5.33 -14.21 -6.90
N ASP A 497 -6.31 -14.75 -7.64
CA ASP A 497 -7.75 -14.70 -7.33
C ASP A 497 -8.07 -15.44 -6.01
N PRO A 498 -8.42 -14.73 -4.92
CA PRO A 498 -8.58 -15.35 -3.62
C PRO A 498 -9.93 -16.08 -3.51
N ILE A 499 -11.00 -15.52 -4.08
CA ILE A 499 -12.36 -16.07 -3.99
C ILE A 499 -12.87 -16.31 -5.42
N LEU A 500 -12.73 -17.53 -5.91
CA LEU A 500 -13.07 -17.86 -7.30
C LEU A 500 -14.58 -17.76 -7.61
N THR A 501 -15.42 -17.76 -6.57
CA THR A 501 -16.89 -17.73 -6.59
C THR A 501 -17.49 -16.33 -6.75
N THR A 502 -16.74 -15.26 -6.46
CA THR A 502 -17.21 -13.89 -6.71
C THR A 502 -17.12 -13.55 -8.20
N SER A 503 -17.80 -12.48 -8.63
CA SER A 503 -17.81 -12.09 -10.05
C SER A 503 -16.57 -11.29 -10.47
N VAL A 504 -15.71 -10.94 -9.51
CA VAL A 504 -14.56 -10.07 -9.66
C VAL A 504 -13.37 -10.60 -8.86
N ASN A 505 -12.18 -10.56 -9.45
CA ASN A 505 -10.97 -10.88 -8.72
C ASN A 505 -10.61 -9.74 -7.75
N GLU A 506 -10.63 -9.97 -6.44
CA GLU A 506 -10.48 -8.88 -5.48
C GLU A 506 -9.08 -8.29 -5.43
N ARG A 507 -8.02 -8.98 -5.88
CA ARG A 507 -6.67 -8.39 -5.98
C ARG A 507 -6.57 -7.39 -7.13
N SER A 508 -7.24 -7.69 -8.25
CA SER A 508 -7.36 -6.76 -9.38
C SER A 508 -8.20 -5.52 -9.04
N VAL A 509 -9.18 -5.64 -8.13
CA VAL A 509 -9.96 -4.51 -7.59
C VAL A 509 -9.12 -3.72 -6.58
N GLU A 510 -8.40 -4.43 -5.71
CA GLU A 510 -7.43 -3.87 -4.77
C GLU A 510 -6.35 -3.04 -5.47
N HIS A 511 -5.89 -3.47 -6.65
CA HIS A 511 -4.90 -2.75 -7.44
C HIS A 511 -5.41 -1.38 -7.88
N ILE A 512 -6.60 -1.34 -8.48
CA ILE A 512 -7.23 -0.09 -8.91
C ILE A 512 -7.51 0.80 -7.69
N ALA A 513 -7.92 0.23 -6.55
CA ALA A 513 -8.12 0.99 -5.32
C ALA A 513 -6.82 1.64 -4.79
N ARG A 514 -5.69 0.91 -4.81
CA ARG A 514 -4.38 1.43 -4.41
C ARG A 514 -3.86 2.47 -5.39
N ALA A 515 -3.99 2.22 -6.69
CA ALA A 515 -3.59 3.15 -7.73
C ALA A 515 -4.45 4.44 -7.70
N ALA A 516 -5.76 4.33 -7.47
CA ALA A 516 -6.67 5.46 -7.32
C ALA A 516 -6.30 6.33 -6.10
N TYR A 517 -5.99 5.70 -4.97
CA TYR A 517 -5.48 6.43 -3.81
C TYR A 517 -4.14 7.10 -4.13
N ALA A 518 -3.17 6.40 -4.75
CA ALA A 518 -1.88 6.97 -5.10
C ALA A 518 -1.99 8.16 -6.07
N GLN A 519 -2.86 8.04 -7.08
CA GLN A 519 -3.17 9.10 -8.04
C GLN A 519 -3.74 10.34 -7.36
N LEU A 520 -4.76 10.16 -6.51
CA LEU A 520 -5.45 11.28 -5.85
C LEU A 520 -4.65 11.88 -4.68
N ARG A 521 -3.88 11.06 -3.95
CA ARG A 521 -3.16 11.49 -2.73
C ARG A 521 -1.74 11.99 -2.99
N PHE A 522 -1.00 11.30 -3.85
CA PHE A 522 0.39 11.66 -4.20
C PHE A 522 0.48 12.41 -5.54
N GLY A 523 -0.66 12.61 -6.22
CA GLY A 523 -0.76 13.31 -7.51
C GLY A 523 -0.30 12.49 -8.71
N SER A 524 0.24 11.29 -8.49
CA SER A 524 0.68 10.38 -9.55
C SER A 524 0.90 8.98 -9.00
N VAL A 525 0.38 7.97 -9.71
CA VAL A 525 0.73 6.55 -9.48
C VAL A 525 2.23 6.26 -9.67
N GLN A 526 2.96 7.14 -10.38
CA GLN A 526 4.38 6.98 -10.71
C GLN A 526 5.30 7.67 -9.70
N SER A 527 4.75 8.31 -8.68
CA SER A 527 5.52 8.86 -7.56
C SER A 527 6.16 7.74 -6.73
N ASP A 528 7.29 8.02 -6.11
CA ASP A 528 7.97 7.13 -5.15
C ASP A 528 7.03 6.55 -4.07
N PRO A 529 6.22 7.34 -3.35
CA PRO A 529 5.20 6.80 -2.43
C PRO A 529 4.08 6.04 -3.16
N GLY A 530 3.75 6.40 -4.40
CA GLY A 530 2.81 5.67 -5.25
C GLY A 530 3.28 4.25 -5.58
N GLU A 531 4.55 4.07 -5.93
CA GLU A 531 5.16 2.75 -6.15
C GLU A 531 5.04 1.87 -4.90
N VAL A 532 5.45 2.38 -3.73
CA VAL A 532 5.38 1.65 -2.46
C VAL A 532 3.94 1.33 -2.07
N TRP A 533 3.03 2.29 -2.20
CA TRP A 533 1.60 2.11 -1.87
C TRP A 533 0.90 1.10 -2.79
N ILE A 534 1.22 1.09 -4.09
CA ILE A 534 0.68 0.10 -5.04
C ILE A 534 1.19 -1.30 -4.66
N ARG A 535 2.50 -1.46 -4.44
CA ARG A 535 3.10 -2.77 -4.10
C ARG A 535 2.60 -3.31 -2.76
N TYR A 536 2.54 -2.48 -1.73
CA TYR A 536 2.39 -2.95 -0.34
C TYR A 536 1.04 -2.56 0.31
N GLY A 537 0.50 -1.39 0.00
CA GLY A 537 -0.82 -0.91 0.48
C GLY A 537 -0.69 0.30 1.38
N ARG A 538 -1.58 0.40 2.38
CA ARG A 538 -1.42 1.34 3.50
C ARG A 538 -0.38 0.77 4.47
N PRO A 539 0.59 1.57 4.97
CA PRO A 539 1.49 1.13 6.04
C PRO A 539 0.73 0.88 7.35
N ALA A 540 1.33 0.09 8.23
CA ALA A 540 0.82 -0.17 9.58
C ALA A 540 0.92 1.09 10.46
N ASP A 541 2.08 1.74 10.42
CA ASP A 541 2.39 2.99 11.13
C ASP A 541 3.21 3.95 10.24
N ILE A 542 3.19 5.25 10.54
CA ILE A 542 4.02 6.26 9.88
C ILE A 542 4.65 7.16 10.95
N LYS A 543 5.98 7.21 10.99
CA LYS A 543 6.72 8.11 11.90
C LYS A 543 7.48 9.15 11.10
N VAL A 544 7.28 10.43 11.42
CA VAL A 544 7.96 11.53 10.70
C VAL A 544 8.94 12.23 11.63
N VAL A 545 10.20 12.33 11.20
CA VAL A 545 11.26 13.00 11.95
C VAL A 545 11.74 14.23 11.21
N GLY A 546 11.90 15.35 11.92
CA GLY A 546 12.34 16.61 11.35
C GLY A 546 13.86 16.72 11.25
N GLN A 547 14.35 17.24 10.13
CA GLN A 547 15.73 17.69 9.98
C GLN A 547 15.82 19.23 10.10
N SER A 548 17.05 19.73 10.26
CA SER A 548 17.33 21.17 10.09
C SER A 548 16.95 21.66 8.68
N ALA A 549 16.61 22.94 8.54
CA ALA A 549 16.11 23.57 7.31
C ALA A 549 14.73 23.09 6.79
N GLY A 550 13.88 22.48 7.64
CA GLY A 550 12.46 22.25 7.34
C GLY A 550 12.17 21.02 6.48
N LEU A 551 13.16 20.14 6.29
CA LEU A 551 12.97 18.81 5.71
C LEU A 551 12.32 17.86 6.73
N ARG A 552 11.68 16.82 6.19
CA ARG A 552 11.00 15.74 6.92
C ARG A 552 11.45 14.41 6.32
N THR A 553 11.77 13.46 7.19
CA THR A 553 11.96 12.07 6.80
C THR A 553 10.81 11.25 7.35
N GLU A 554 10.06 10.58 6.47
CA GLU A 554 8.99 9.66 6.87
C GLU A 554 9.52 8.23 6.86
N PHE A 555 9.16 7.47 7.89
CA PHE A 555 9.39 6.05 8.04
C PHE A 555 8.03 5.37 7.93
N TRP A 556 7.85 4.53 6.91
CA TRP A 556 6.59 3.81 6.66
C TRP A 556 6.76 2.33 7.02
N ASP A 557 6.15 1.94 8.14
CA ASP A 557 6.21 0.60 8.73
C ASP A 557 5.25 -0.36 8.00
N TYR A 558 5.75 -1.54 7.66
CA TYR A 558 4.96 -2.66 7.11
C TYR A 558 5.18 -3.98 7.88
N GLY A 559 5.65 -3.94 9.12
CA GLY A 559 5.95 -5.10 9.96
C GLY A 559 7.37 -5.62 9.74
N GLU A 560 7.52 -6.87 9.30
CA GLU A 560 8.85 -7.47 9.16
C GLU A 560 9.69 -6.79 8.05
N GLY A 561 10.85 -6.25 8.46
CA GLY A 561 11.86 -5.63 7.60
C GLY A 561 12.13 -4.16 7.96
N PRO A 562 13.06 -3.49 7.25
CA PRO A 562 13.21 -2.04 7.29
C PRO A 562 11.96 -1.29 6.84
N ASP A 563 11.69 -0.15 7.49
CA ASP A 563 10.69 0.83 7.04
C ASP A 563 11.06 1.38 5.66
N PHE A 564 10.08 1.74 4.83
CA PHE A 564 10.37 2.55 3.64
C PHE A 564 10.60 4.00 4.04
N THR A 565 11.80 4.52 3.76
CA THR A 565 12.18 5.89 4.13
C THR A 565 12.01 6.87 2.98
N PHE A 566 11.27 7.96 3.23
CA PHE A 566 11.01 9.06 2.29
C PHE A 566 11.58 10.37 2.81
N SER A 567 11.88 11.30 1.91
CA SER A 567 12.28 12.68 2.23
C SER A 567 11.37 13.69 1.53
N ARG A 568 10.98 14.75 2.25
CA ARG A 568 10.19 15.86 1.69
C ARG A 568 10.46 17.19 2.38
N VAL A 569 10.07 18.28 1.72
CA VAL A 569 9.88 19.58 2.39
C VAL A 569 8.62 19.49 3.25
N GLY A 570 8.66 20.02 4.48
CA GLY A 570 7.55 19.88 5.43
C GLY A 570 6.19 20.32 4.91
N SER A 571 6.10 21.38 4.10
CA SER A 571 4.82 21.84 3.53
C SER A 571 4.42 21.20 2.19
N SER A 572 5.18 20.21 1.72
CA SER A 572 4.96 19.51 0.44
C SER A 572 4.22 18.19 0.64
N THR A 573 3.34 17.84 -0.31
CA THR A 573 2.82 16.47 -0.49
C THR A 573 3.74 15.60 -1.35
N ALA A 574 4.55 16.22 -2.21
CA ALA A 574 5.57 15.51 -2.98
C ALA A 574 6.73 15.10 -2.07
N MET A 575 7.08 13.83 -2.13
CA MET A 575 8.15 13.16 -1.39
C MET A 575 8.83 12.13 -2.28
N ASP A 576 10.13 11.98 -2.10
CA ASP A 576 11.00 11.05 -2.83
C ASP A 576 11.53 9.99 -1.85
N LEU A 577 11.84 8.77 -2.29
CA LEU A 577 12.56 7.80 -1.44
C LEU A 577 13.96 8.33 -1.10
N THR A 578 14.47 7.99 0.09
CA THR A 578 15.91 8.21 0.36
C THR A 578 16.76 7.27 -0.52
N ALA A 579 18.08 7.48 -0.56
CA ALA A 579 18.97 6.61 -1.34
C ALA A 579 18.87 5.14 -0.88
N GLU A 580 18.77 4.93 0.42
CA GLU A 580 18.61 3.64 1.09
C GLU A 580 17.22 3.05 0.82
N GLY A 581 16.15 3.86 0.95
CA GLY A 581 14.80 3.43 0.63
C GLY A 581 14.63 3.03 -0.84
N ARG A 582 15.27 3.74 -1.76
CA ARG A 582 15.29 3.40 -3.18
C ARG A 582 16.06 2.11 -3.45
N ALA A 583 17.19 1.88 -2.77
CA ALA A 583 17.92 0.61 -2.86
C ALA A 583 17.04 -0.56 -2.36
N TYR A 584 16.44 -0.42 -1.18
CA TYR A 584 15.57 -1.44 -0.58
C TYR A 584 14.34 -1.78 -1.43
N VAL A 585 13.66 -0.78 -2.00
CA VAL A 585 12.54 -0.97 -2.95
C VAL A 585 12.97 -1.77 -4.18
N ASN A 586 14.20 -1.59 -4.67
CA ASN A 586 14.74 -2.34 -5.79
C ASN A 586 15.10 -3.77 -5.40
N ASP A 587 15.79 -3.98 -4.28
CA ASP A 587 16.17 -5.31 -3.78
C ASP A 587 14.93 -6.20 -3.53
N LEU A 588 13.84 -5.60 -3.03
CA LEU A 588 12.57 -6.30 -2.86
C LEU A 588 11.87 -6.66 -4.18
N ARG A 589 12.25 -6.13 -5.36
CA ARG A 589 11.53 -6.41 -6.62
C ARG A 589 11.53 -7.89 -6.99
N ASP A 590 12.63 -8.59 -6.74
CA ASP A 590 12.78 -10.00 -7.11
C ASP A 590 12.50 -10.97 -5.94
N VAL A 591 12.36 -10.46 -4.71
CA VAL A 591 12.09 -11.28 -3.49
C VAL A 591 10.64 -11.14 -3.02
N LEU A 592 10.10 -9.91 -3.01
CA LEU A 592 8.73 -9.60 -2.61
C LEU A 592 8.21 -8.43 -3.47
N PRO A 593 7.91 -8.66 -4.77
CA PRO A 593 7.44 -7.62 -5.68
C PRO A 593 6.21 -6.91 -5.15
N HIS A 594 5.34 -7.59 -4.41
CA HIS A 594 4.13 -7.01 -3.82
C HIS A 594 3.56 -7.82 -2.65
N ARG A 595 2.62 -7.25 -1.89
CA ARG A 595 1.86 -7.93 -0.84
C ARG A 595 0.37 -8.19 -1.16
N TYR A 596 -0.02 -8.20 -2.45
CA TYR A 596 -1.43 -8.46 -2.82
C TYR A 596 -2.00 -9.75 -2.23
N GLY A 597 -1.22 -10.83 -2.09
CA GLY A 597 -1.68 -12.09 -1.51
C GLY A 597 -2.05 -12.04 -0.02
N ALA A 598 -1.44 -11.14 0.77
CA ALA A 598 -1.41 -11.29 2.24
C ALA A 598 -2.60 -10.68 3.00
N ALA A 599 -3.31 -9.69 2.44
CA ALA A 599 -4.10 -8.77 3.29
C ALA A 599 -5.48 -8.28 2.78
N SER A 600 -5.95 -8.63 1.57
CA SER A 600 -7.22 -8.05 1.07
C SER A 600 -8.49 -8.87 1.34
N ARG A 601 -8.42 -10.21 1.40
CA ARG A 601 -9.44 -11.11 1.96
C ARG A 601 -8.78 -12.38 2.48
N LEU A 602 -9.20 -12.86 3.66
CA LEU A 602 -8.80 -14.15 4.20
C LEU A 602 -9.72 -15.24 3.64
N VAL A 603 -9.11 -16.34 3.21
CA VAL A 603 -9.80 -17.55 2.76
C VAL A 603 -9.29 -18.69 3.61
N PHE A 604 -10.18 -19.26 4.42
CA PHE A 604 -9.80 -20.31 5.36
C PHE A 604 -9.57 -21.62 4.62
N THR A 605 -8.47 -22.32 4.90
CA THR A 605 -8.29 -23.70 4.41
C THR A 605 -9.34 -24.58 5.05
N LEU A 606 -10.15 -25.26 4.24
CA LEU A 606 -11.15 -26.19 4.75
C LEU A 606 -10.59 -27.61 4.80
N PRO A 607 -10.92 -28.39 5.83
CA PRO A 607 -10.64 -29.82 5.83
C PRO A 607 -11.58 -30.52 4.84
N GLY A 608 -11.09 -31.59 4.22
CA GLY A 608 -11.87 -32.35 3.27
C GLY A 608 -11.07 -33.49 2.65
N GLN A 609 -11.76 -34.56 2.33
CA GLN A 609 -11.21 -35.66 1.56
C GLN A 609 -11.35 -35.41 0.07
N VAL A 610 -10.22 -35.19 -0.61
CA VAL A 610 -10.13 -35.17 -2.08
C VAL A 610 -9.53 -36.48 -2.58
N THR A 611 -10.27 -37.24 -3.38
CA THR A 611 -9.88 -38.57 -3.90
C THR A 611 -9.96 -38.59 -5.41
N ARG A 612 -8.93 -39.19 -6.06
CA ARG A 612 -8.75 -39.21 -7.52
C ARG A 612 -8.87 -40.65 -8.01
N PHE A 613 -9.71 -40.88 -9.02
CA PHE A 613 -9.95 -42.16 -9.70
C PHE A 613 -9.70 -42.02 -11.20
N HIS A 614 -9.54 -43.13 -11.92
CA HIS A 614 -9.46 -43.13 -13.38
C HIS A 614 -10.80 -42.70 -14.01
N GLY A 615 -10.76 -41.71 -14.90
CA GLY A 615 -11.93 -41.11 -15.55
C GLY A 615 -12.52 -41.93 -16.71
N GLY A 616 -11.89 -43.04 -17.08
CA GLY A 616 -12.35 -43.96 -18.12
C GLY A 616 -11.57 -43.85 -19.44
N GLU A 617 -11.04 -42.67 -19.77
CA GLU A 617 -10.16 -42.44 -20.92
C GLU A 617 -8.73 -42.09 -20.49
N PRO A 618 -7.70 -42.36 -21.31
CA PRO A 618 -6.31 -42.05 -20.98
C PRO A 618 -6.10 -40.56 -20.67
N GLY A 619 -5.64 -40.26 -19.46
CA GLY A 619 -5.37 -38.89 -18.99
C GLY A 619 -6.56 -38.17 -18.36
N LEU A 620 -7.77 -38.74 -18.39
CA LEU A 620 -8.91 -38.22 -17.63
C LEU A 620 -8.96 -38.83 -16.23
N LEU A 621 -9.30 -38.01 -15.23
CA LEU A 621 -9.56 -38.44 -13.86
C LEU A 621 -11.01 -38.11 -13.48
N GLU A 622 -11.57 -38.91 -12.57
CA GLU A 622 -12.75 -38.53 -11.79
C GLU A 622 -12.27 -38.12 -10.41
N VAL A 623 -12.51 -36.87 -10.01
CA VAL A 623 -12.21 -36.40 -8.65
C VAL A 623 -13.48 -36.34 -7.83
N GLN A 624 -13.44 -36.96 -6.66
CA GLN A 624 -14.49 -36.89 -5.65
C GLN A 624 -13.98 -36.04 -4.48
N VAL A 625 -14.81 -35.11 -4.00
CA VAL A 625 -14.52 -34.26 -2.84
C VAL A 625 -15.62 -34.46 -1.81
N HIS A 626 -15.23 -34.75 -0.57
CA HIS A 626 -16.13 -34.90 0.57
C HIS A 626 -15.65 -34.00 1.69
N THR A 627 -16.49 -33.07 2.12
CA THR A 627 -16.23 -32.06 3.14
C THR A 627 -17.56 -31.71 3.81
N GLU A 628 -17.59 -30.72 4.69
CA GLU A 628 -18.80 -30.20 5.31
C GLU A 628 -18.82 -28.68 5.31
N VAL A 629 -20.02 -28.11 5.47
CA VAL A 629 -20.17 -26.69 5.75
C VAL A 629 -19.51 -26.38 7.10
N PRO A 630 -18.47 -25.53 7.15
CA PRO A 630 -17.82 -25.18 8.41
C PRO A 630 -18.74 -24.35 9.31
N GLU A 631 -18.67 -24.58 10.62
CA GLU A 631 -19.47 -23.87 11.62
C GLU A 631 -19.31 -22.34 11.52
N PHE A 632 -18.11 -21.83 11.27
CA PHE A 632 -17.88 -20.38 11.15
C PHE A 632 -18.58 -19.72 9.95
N LEU A 633 -19.00 -20.50 8.94
CA LEU A 633 -19.82 -20.00 7.82
C LEU A 633 -21.33 -20.14 8.08
N ALA A 634 -21.74 -20.88 9.12
CA ALA A 634 -23.12 -21.13 9.51
C ALA A 634 -23.74 -19.95 10.30
N THR A 635 -23.73 -18.75 9.70
CA THR A 635 -24.09 -17.48 10.37
C THR A 635 -25.57 -17.36 10.78
N GLY A 636 -26.45 -18.18 10.21
CA GLY A 636 -27.86 -18.22 10.58
C GLY A 636 -28.64 -19.33 9.86
N PRO A 637 -29.71 -19.89 10.47
CA PRO A 637 -30.42 -21.06 9.93
C PRO A 637 -31.22 -20.80 8.63
N SER A 638 -31.33 -19.54 8.21
CA SER A 638 -31.93 -19.11 6.94
C SER A 638 -30.90 -18.68 5.89
N ASP A 639 -29.63 -18.57 6.25
CA ASP A 639 -28.58 -18.08 5.35
C ASP A 639 -28.20 -19.15 4.32
N THR A 640 -27.73 -18.69 3.16
CA THR A 640 -27.28 -19.55 2.07
C THR A 640 -25.84 -19.26 1.71
N LEU A 641 -25.05 -20.32 1.51
CA LEU A 641 -23.69 -20.24 1.00
C LEU A 641 -23.70 -20.52 -0.50
N ASP A 642 -22.96 -19.73 -1.26
CA ASP A 642 -22.56 -20.12 -2.61
C ASP A 642 -21.40 -21.12 -2.46
N VAL A 643 -21.47 -22.25 -3.17
CA VAL A 643 -20.41 -23.24 -3.21
C VAL A 643 -20.00 -23.47 -4.66
N GLY A 644 -18.74 -23.22 -4.96
CA GLY A 644 -18.17 -23.34 -6.28
C GLY A 644 -17.11 -24.44 -6.36
N LEU A 645 -17.13 -25.19 -7.45
CA LEU A 645 -16.03 -26.07 -7.85
C LEU A 645 -15.39 -25.54 -9.13
N PHE A 646 -14.06 -25.42 -9.11
CA PHE A 646 -13.24 -24.84 -10.16
C PHE A 646 -12.07 -25.77 -10.51
N LEU A 647 -11.83 -25.97 -11.80
CA LEU A 647 -10.60 -26.57 -12.31
C LEU A 647 -9.70 -25.46 -12.87
N LEU A 648 -8.46 -25.42 -12.42
CA LEU A 648 -7.46 -24.45 -12.87
C LEU A 648 -6.33 -25.14 -13.65
N ASP A 649 -5.80 -24.45 -14.65
CA ASP A 649 -4.61 -24.89 -15.39
C ASP A 649 -3.31 -24.60 -14.62
N SER A 650 -2.17 -24.88 -15.26
CA SER A 650 -0.84 -24.61 -14.70
C SER A 650 -0.50 -23.12 -14.53
N GLU A 651 -1.27 -22.22 -15.16
CA GLU A 651 -1.15 -20.76 -15.02
C GLU A 651 -2.18 -20.19 -14.02
N GLY A 652 -2.97 -21.05 -13.38
CA GLY A 652 -4.01 -20.68 -12.42
C GLY A 652 -5.30 -20.13 -13.05
N GLN A 653 -5.49 -20.27 -14.36
CA GLN A 653 -6.69 -19.81 -15.07
C GLN A 653 -7.82 -20.85 -15.00
N LYS A 654 -9.07 -20.39 -14.95
CA LYS A 654 -10.28 -21.22 -14.88
C LYS A 654 -10.52 -21.92 -16.24
N ILE A 655 -10.37 -23.24 -16.31
CA ILE A 655 -10.46 -24.03 -17.57
C ILE A 655 -11.90 -24.14 -18.10
N ALA A 656 -12.88 -24.16 -17.20
CA ALA A 656 -14.28 -24.43 -17.53
C ALA A 656 -15.23 -23.54 -16.70
N PRO A 657 -16.50 -23.38 -17.11
CA PRO A 657 -17.52 -22.77 -16.26
C PRO A 657 -17.60 -23.49 -14.91
N ALA A 658 -17.60 -22.73 -13.82
CA ALA A 658 -17.63 -23.27 -12.48
C ALA A 658 -18.92 -24.07 -12.23
N THR A 659 -18.83 -25.17 -11.48
CA THR A 659 -20.01 -25.83 -10.95
C THR A 659 -20.43 -25.08 -9.69
N LEU A 660 -21.40 -24.18 -9.84
CA LEU A 660 -21.96 -23.38 -8.74
C LEU A 660 -23.23 -24.01 -8.18
N ARG A 661 -23.35 -24.07 -6.87
CA ARG A 661 -24.53 -24.54 -6.13
C ARG A 661 -24.76 -23.68 -4.90
N GLN A 662 -26.01 -23.39 -4.57
CA GLN A 662 -26.36 -22.85 -3.26
C GLN A 662 -26.69 -23.96 -2.27
N VAL A 663 -26.18 -23.83 -1.04
CA VAL A 663 -26.48 -24.71 0.11
C VAL A 663 -26.94 -23.87 1.30
N ARG A 664 -27.53 -24.50 2.31
CA ARG A 664 -27.83 -23.82 3.58
C ARG A 664 -26.55 -23.60 4.37
N ALA A 665 -26.49 -22.50 5.11
CA ALA A 665 -25.44 -22.21 6.08
C ALA A 665 -25.68 -23.02 7.38
N GLU A 666 -25.62 -24.35 7.28
CA GLU A 666 -25.87 -25.32 8.35
C GLU A 666 -24.80 -26.41 8.25
N VAL A 667 -24.19 -26.81 9.38
CA VAL A 667 -23.12 -27.83 9.41
C VAL A 667 -23.65 -29.16 8.89
N ALA A 668 -23.31 -29.47 7.65
CA ALA A 668 -23.80 -30.64 6.93
C ALA A 668 -22.76 -31.11 5.90
N PRO A 669 -22.67 -32.42 5.62
CA PRO A 669 -21.74 -32.95 4.63
C PRO A 669 -22.12 -32.52 3.22
N VAL A 670 -21.12 -32.10 2.44
CA VAL A 670 -21.23 -31.71 1.04
C VAL A 670 -20.26 -32.55 0.22
N SER A 671 -20.77 -33.14 -0.86
CA SER A 671 -19.99 -34.01 -1.73
C SER A 671 -20.08 -33.55 -3.19
N PHE A 672 -18.95 -33.59 -3.88
CA PHE A 672 -18.80 -33.26 -5.29
C PHE A 672 -18.16 -34.42 -6.04
N ARG A 673 -18.55 -34.59 -7.30
CA ARG A 673 -17.90 -35.52 -8.24
C ARG A 673 -17.72 -34.77 -9.55
N VAL A 674 -16.49 -34.72 -10.08
CA VAL A 674 -16.16 -33.94 -11.28
C VAL A 674 -15.19 -34.73 -12.16
N PRO A 675 -15.43 -34.85 -13.49
CA PRO A 675 -14.40 -35.28 -14.42
C PRO A 675 -13.40 -34.14 -14.67
N THR A 676 -12.11 -34.45 -14.71
CA THR A 676 -11.06 -33.45 -14.98
C THR A 676 -10.87 -33.21 -16.48
N SER A 677 -10.22 -32.09 -16.84
CA SER A 677 -9.56 -31.92 -18.13
C SER A 677 -8.11 -32.44 -18.04
N PRO A 678 -7.47 -32.92 -19.13
CA PRO A 678 -6.02 -33.17 -19.17
C PRO A 678 -5.18 -31.92 -18.89
N GLU A 679 -5.76 -30.73 -19.06
CA GLU A 679 -5.13 -29.43 -18.79
C GLU A 679 -5.23 -29.00 -17.32
N ALA A 680 -6.03 -29.70 -16.50
CA ALA A 680 -6.24 -29.34 -15.11
C ALA A 680 -5.01 -29.67 -14.25
N ALA A 681 -4.39 -28.63 -13.69
CA ALA A 681 -3.27 -28.73 -12.77
C ALA A 681 -3.70 -28.60 -11.30
N SER A 682 -4.84 -27.95 -11.01
CA SER A 682 -5.42 -27.91 -9.66
C SER A 682 -6.95 -27.85 -9.65
N LEU A 683 -7.50 -28.24 -8.51
CA LEU A 683 -8.92 -28.24 -8.18
C LEU A 683 -9.12 -27.33 -6.96
N VAL A 684 -10.15 -26.49 -7.02
CA VAL A 684 -10.61 -25.69 -5.89
C VAL A 684 -12.08 -25.99 -5.63
N VAL A 685 -12.41 -26.30 -4.37
CA VAL A 685 -13.79 -26.32 -3.87
C VAL A 685 -13.90 -25.23 -2.82
N GLU A 686 -14.78 -24.26 -3.04
CA GLU A 686 -14.86 -23.02 -2.28
C GLU A 686 -16.29 -22.76 -1.80
N PHE A 687 -16.42 -22.34 -0.55
CA PHE A 687 -17.66 -21.91 0.09
C PHE A 687 -17.55 -20.42 0.35
N TYR A 688 -18.56 -19.64 -0.04
CA TYR A 688 -18.61 -18.20 0.14
C TYR A 688 -19.95 -17.77 0.76
N ASN A 689 -19.86 -17.06 1.89
CA ASN A 689 -21.00 -16.42 2.53
C ASN A 689 -21.09 -14.96 2.05
N ARG A 690 -22.11 -14.62 1.24
CA ARG A 690 -22.29 -13.25 0.74
C ARG A 690 -22.59 -12.22 1.83
N THR A 691 -23.17 -12.66 2.94
CA THR A 691 -23.60 -11.78 4.04
C THR A 691 -22.43 -11.42 4.95
N SER A 692 -21.60 -12.40 5.33
CA SER A 692 -20.40 -12.15 6.15
C SER A 692 -19.15 -11.81 5.34
N GLY A 693 -19.16 -12.05 4.03
CA GLY A 693 -18.00 -11.86 3.14
C GLY A 693 -16.87 -12.89 3.35
N GLN A 694 -17.09 -13.89 4.22
CA GLN A 694 -16.11 -14.93 4.53
C GLN A 694 -16.11 -16.02 3.46
N ALA A 695 -14.92 -16.54 3.15
CA ALA A 695 -14.73 -17.68 2.26
C ALA A 695 -13.88 -18.77 2.94
N GLY A 696 -14.16 -20.02 2.59
CA GLY A 696 -13.30 -21.15 2.88
C GLY A 696 -13.07 -21.99 1.63
N ALA A 697 -11.85 -22.49 1.41
CA ALA A 697 -11.53 -23.30 0.24
C ALA A 697 -10.69 -24.55 0.58
N ILE A 698 -10.96 -25.63 -0.14
CA ILE A 698 -10.03 -26.74 -0.36
C ILE A 698 -9.31 -26.44 -1.67
N ARG A 699 -7.97 -26.45 -1.66
CA ARG A 699 -7.14 -26.22 -2.86
C ARG A 699 -6.16 -27.38 -2.99
N GLU A 700 -6.34 -28.21 -4.02
CA GLU A 700 -5.61 -29.47 -4.19
C GLU A 700 -5.03 -29.56 -5.62
N PRO A 701 -3.76 -29.97 -5.80
CA PRO A 701 -3.22 -30.21 -7.14
C PRO A 701 -3.93 -31.41 -7.79
N VAL A 702 -4.16 -31.34 -9.10
CA VAL A 702 -4.66 -32.49 -9.87
C VAL A 702 -3.45 -33.31 -10.31
N THR A 703 -3.01 -34.19 -9.42
CA THR A 703 -1.92 -35.13 -9.71
C THR A 703 -2.44 -36.37 -10.46
N PRO A 704 -1.63 -36.96 -11.36
CA PRO A 704 -1.90 -38.28 -11.91
C PRO A 704 -2.05 -39.34 -10.80
N LEU A 705 -2.68 -40.47 -11.15
CA LEU A 705 -2.72 -41.65 -10.27
C LEU A 705 -1.31 -42.18 -9.97
N VAL A 706 -1.15 -42.94 -8.88
CA VAL A 706 0.15 -43.52 -8.55
C VAL A 706 0.42 -44.67 -9.51
N VAL A 707 1.35 -44.50 -10.46
CA VAL A 707 1.71 -45.50 -11.49
C VAL A 707 3.10 -46.08 -11.22
N HIS A 708 3.24 -47.40 -11.25
CA HIS A 708 4.55 -48.07 -11.25
C HIS A 708 4.61 -49.13 -12.36
N GLN A 709 5.59 -48.99 -13.28
CA GLN A 709 5.74 -49.72 -14.55
C GLN A 709 4.51 -49.72 -15.47
N SER A 710 3.43 -50.37 -15.05
CA SER A 710 2.20 -50.63 -15.82
C SER A 710 1.00 -50.99 -14.91
N VAL A 711 1.06 -50.68 -13.61
CA VAL A 711 -0.08 -50.77 -12.69
C VAL A 711 -0.28 -49.40 -12.06
N ALA A 712 -1.54 -48.96 -11.95
CA ALA A 712 -1.91 -47.71 -11.28
C ALA A 712 -2.80 -47.97 -10.06
N VAL A 713 -2.76 -47.10 -9.06
CA VAL A 713 -3.64 -47.15 -7.88
C VAL A 713 -4.32 -45.80 -7.67
N SER A 714 -5.61 -45.81 -7.34
CA SER A 714 -6.38 -44.59 -7.03
C SER A 714 -5.92 -43.90 -5.75
N GLY A 715 -6.43 -42.70 -5.49
CA GLY A 715 -6.42 -42.17 -4.14
C GLY A 715 -7.22 -43.05 -3.18
N LEU A 716 -6.89 -43.02 -1.89
CA LEU A 716 -7.64 -43.72 -0.86
C LEU A 716 -8.90 -42.94 -0.47
N LEU A 717 -10.07 -43.58 -0.54
CA LEU A 717 -11.34 -43.04 -0.05
C LEU A 717 -11.65 -43.65 1.32
N VAL A 718 -11.48 -42.85 2.36
CA VAL A 718 -11.82 -43.21 3.75
C VAL A 718 -13.32 -43.08 3.97
N VAL A 719 -13.92 -44.12 4.55
CA VAL A 719 -15.35 -44.23 4.85
C VAL A 719 -15.54 -44.74 6.29
N GLY A 720 -16.77 -44.71 6.80
CA GLY A 720 -17.11 -45.37 8.06
C GLY A 720 -16.78 -46.87 8.05
N ALA A 721 -16.42 -47.45 9.21
CA ALA A 721 -16.16 -48.89 9.29
C ALA A 721 -17.47 -49.69 9.17
N THR A 722 -17.76 -50.20 7.98
CA THR A 722 -18.99 -50.95 7.65
C THR A 722 -18.76 -52.47 7.60
N SER A 723 -19.85 -53.23 7.42
CA SER A 723 -19.83 -54.67 7.13
C SER A 723 -19.16 -55.00 5.80
N SER A 724 -18.80 -56.26 5.56
CA SER A 724 -18.31 -56.67 4.24
C SER A 724 -19.41 -56.60 3.17
N HIS A 725 -19.14 -55.92 2.06
CA HIS A 725 -20.00 -55.83 0.88
C HIS A 725 -19.38 -56.57 -0.32
N ARG A 726 -20.21 -57.29 -1.10
CA ARG A 726 -19.76 -58.07 -2.27
C ARG A 726 -19.74 -57.27 -3.57
N ASP A 727 -20.53 -56.20 -3.65
CA ASP A 727 -20.58 -55.30 -4.79
C ASP A 727 -19.78 -54.04 -4.43
N LEU A 728 -18.57 -53.94 -4.98
CA LEU A 728 -17.62 -52.87 -4.69
C LEU A 728 -17.58 -51.90 -5.86
N SER A 729 -18.11 -50.70 -5.65
CA SER A 729 -18.11 -49.61 -6.62
C SER A 729 -17.97 -48.27 -5.90
N ARG A 730 -17.17 -47.36 -6.46
CA ARG A 730 -17.01 -45.97 -5.98
C ARG A 730 -18.28 -45.12 -6.05
N HIS A 731 -19.38 -45.67 -6.58
CA HIS A 731 -20.69 -45.04 -6.66
C HIS A 731 -21.78 -45.82 -5.90
N ALA A 732 -21.42 -46.81 -5.09
CA ALA A 732 -22.39 -47.61 -4.35
C ALA A 732 -23.02 -46.84 -3.18
N ASP A 733 -24.35 -46.92 -3.02
CA ASP A 733 -25.10 -46.17 -2.01
C ASP A 733 -24.72 -46.49 -0.55
N TRP A 734 -24.10 -47.65 -0.30
CA TRP A 734 -23.61 -48.04 1.04
C TRP A 734 -22.26 -47.41 1.41
N LEU A 735 -21.56 -46.83 0.43
CA LEU A 735 -20.24 -46.26 0.59
C LEU A 735 -20.40 -44.80 1.06
N GLU A 736 -20.42 -44.59 2.38
CA GLU A 736 -20.53 -43.26 3.01
C GLU A 736 -19.15 -42.66 3.33
N PRO A 737 -18.61 -41.73 2.52
CA PRO A 737 -17.27 -41.20 2.70
C PRO A 737 -17.23 -40.18 3.83
N LEU A 738 -16.15 -40.23 4.61
CA LEU A 738 -15.95 -39.27 5.68
C LEU A 738 -15.51 -37.92 5.10
N THR A 739 -15.98 -36.84 5.73
CA THR A 739 -15.56 -35.46 5.44
C THR A 739 -14.13 -35.22 5.91
N LEU A 740 -13.67 -35.96 6.93
CA LEU A 740 -12.39 -35.78 7.63
C LEU A 740 -12.21 -34.37 8.23
N ALA A 741 -13.32 -33.66 8.46
CA ALA A 741 -13.32 -32.34 9.10
C ALA A 741 -13.25 -32.43 10.63
N THR A 742 -13.97 -33.39 11.21
CA THR A 742 -13.79 -33.81 12.60
C THR A 742 -12.66 -34.86 12.70
N PRO A 743 -11.79 -34.80 13.73
CA PRO A 743 -10.82 -35.86 14.03
C PRO A 743 -11.46 -37.26 14.19
N LEU A 744 -10.66 -38.31 13.99
CA LEU A 744 -11.11 -39.69 14.04
C LEU A 744 -10.83 -40.35 15.41
N ASP A 745 -11.82 -40.37 16.31
CA ASP A 745 -11.82 -41.26 17.49
C ASP A 745 -12.41 -42.63 17.14
N ARG A 746 -11.66 -43.43 16.38
CA ARG A 746 -12.07 -44.78 15.95
C ARG A 746 -10.91 -45.77 15.97
N ASP A 747 -11.22 -46.99 16.42
CA ASP A 747 -10.30 -48.14 16.41
C ASP A 747 -10.25 -48.87 15.07
N ALA A 748 -11.13 -48.52 14.13
CA ALA A 748 -11.12 -49.05 12.77
C ALA A 748 -11.71 -48.05 11.77
N LEU A 749 -11.25 -48.10 10.52
CA LEU A 749 -11.83 -47.36 9.40
C LEU A 749 -12.07 -48.27 8.19
N GLY A 750 -12.99 -47.85 7.31
CA GLY A 750 -13.10 -48.41 5.96
C GLY A 750 -12.24 -47.61 4.98
N VAL A 751 -11.60 -48.30 4.04
CA VAL A 751 -10.83 -47.69 2.95
C VAL A 751 -11.24 -48.35 1.64
N TYR A 752 -11.77 -47.56 0.71
CA TYR A 752 -12.01 -47.95 -0.67
C TYR A 752 -10.91 -47.40 -1.58
N PHE A 753 -10.44 -48.21 -2.53
CA PHE A 753 -9.55 -47.79 -3.61
C PHE A 753 -9.66 -48.72 -4.82
N GLU A 754 -9.12 -48.30 -5.95
CA GLU A 754 -9.12 -49.04 -7.21
C GLU A 754 -7.68 -49.31 -7.67
N VAL A 755 -7.43 -50.52 -8.18
CA VAL A 755 -6.18 -50.95 -8.80
C VAL A 755 -6.44 -51.15 -10.30
N TYR A 756 -5.61 -50.54 -11.15
CA TYR A 756 -5.77 -50.52 -12.61
C TYR A 756 -4.58 -51.21 -13.31
N GLU A 757 -4.89 -52.11 -14.23
CA GLU A 757 -3.94 -52.80 -15.11
C GLU A 757 -3.69 -51.98 -16.40
N MET A 758 -2.54 -51.31 -16.49
CA MET A 758 -2.19 -50.44 -17.62
C MET A 758 -1.39 -51.21 -18.69
N GLY A 759 -2.05 -52.17 -19.33
CA GLY A 759 -1.48 -52.91 -20.47
C GLY A 759 -0.66 -54.16 -20.13
N VAL A 760 -0.62 -54.57 -18.86
CA VAL A 760 -0.13 -55.88 -18.41
C VAL A 760 -1.22 -56.58 -17.60
N SER A 761 -1.27 -57.91 -17.62
CA SER A 761 -2.13 -58.67 -16.70
C SER A 761 -1.33 -59.05 -15.45
N VAL A 762 -1.88 -58.76 -14.28
CA VAL A 762 -1.30 -59.09 -12.99
C VAL A 762 -1.91 -60.41 -12.49
N PRO A 763 -1.11 -61.45 -12.16
CA PRO A 763 -1.66 -62.73 -11.74
C PRO A 763 -2.19 -62.70 -10.30
N TRP A 764 -1.55 -61.92 -9.43
CA TRP A 764 -1.94 -61.67 -8.04
C TRP A 764 -1.15 -60.45 -7.49
N TYR A 765 -1.64 -59.85 -6.41
CA TYR A 765 -0.93 -58.81 -5.66
C TYR A 765 -1.11 -59.02 -4.16
N ARG A 766 -0.19 -58.46 -3.36
CA ARG A 766 -0.26 -58.49 -1.89
C ARG A 766 -0.62 -57.12 -1.36
N LEU A 767 -1.64 -57.06 -0.50
CA LEU A 767 -2.01 -55.88 0.26
C LEU A 767 -1.43 -55.93 1.66
N ARG A 768 -0.96 -54.78 2.12
CA ARG A 768 -0.60 -54.50 3.52
C ARG A 768 -0.81 -53.03 3.83
N ALA A 769 -0.93 -52.68 5.10
CA ALA A 769 -1.10 -51.30 5.54
C ALA A 769 -0.10 -50.92 6.63
N GLU A 770 0.32 -49.67 6.59
CA GLU A 770 1.21 -49.05 7.57
C GLU A 770 0.65 -47.68 7.92
N VAL A 771 0.86 -47.24 9.15
CA VAL A 771 0.57 -45.89 9.60
C VAL A 771 1.88 -45.23 10.00
N VAL A 772 2.09 -44.01 9.54
CA VAL A 772 3.27 -43.19 9.84
C VAL A 772 2.85 -42.04 10.74
N ASP A 773 3.48 -41.91 11.90
CA ASP A 773 3.39 -40.72 12.74
C ASP A 773 4.09 -39.54 12.03
N ARG A 774 3.39 -38.41 11.89
CA ARG A 774 3.90 -37.25 11.14
C ARG A 774 4.83 -36.35 11.95
N GLU A 775 4.86 -36.45 13.27
CA GLU A 775 5.77 -35.72 14.16
C GLU A 775 7.06 -36.50 14.40
N THR A 776 6.94 -37.80 14.69
CA THR A 776 8.10 -38.65 15.04
C THR A 776 8.68 -39.43 13.86
N GLY A 777 7.91 -39.59 12.77
CA GLY A 777 8.29 -40.40 11.62
C GLY A 777 8.24 -41.92 11.85
N VAL A 778 7.75 -42.38 13.01
CA VAL A 778 7.63 -43.81 13.33
C VAL A 778 6.62 -44.49 12.40
N VAL A 779 7.00 -45.67 11.88
CA VAL A 779 6.16 -46.47 10.99
C VAL A 779 5.65 -47.71 11.72
N THR A 780 4.33 -47.82 11.85
CA THR A 780 3.64 -48.92 12.53
C THR A 780 2.83 -49.72 11.51
N GLY A 781 3.17 -51.01 11.33
CA GLY A 781 2.39 -51.91 10.49
C GLY A 781 1.05 -52.24 11.14
N VAL A 782 -0.06 -52.05 10.42
CA VAL A 782 -1.42 -52.23 10.95
C VAL A 782 -2.15 -53.37 10.25
N PRO A 783 -2.93 -54.21 10.97
CA PRO A 783 -3.59 -55.34 10.37
C PRO A 783 -4.88 -54.91 9.65
N ILE A 784 -5.16 -55.57 8.52
CA ILE A 784 -6.28 -55.27 7.63
C ILE A 784 -7.18 -56.49 7.41
N ARG A 785 -8.43 -56.23 7.01
CA ARG A 785 -9.40 -57.22 6.56
C ARG A 785 -10.04 -56.74 5.25
N PRO A 786 -9.70 -57.33 4.10
CA PRO A 786 -10.39 -57.06 2.84
C PRO A 786 -11.85 -57.52 2.85
N SER A 787 -12.67 -56.94 1.98
CA SER A 787 -14.04 -57.41 1.80
C SER A 787 -14.07 -58.83 1.25
N GLY A 788 -14.99 -59.64 1.77
CA GLY A 788 -15.13 -61.06 1.51
C GLY A 788 -14.31 -61.96 2.44
N GLU A 789 -13.41 -61.40 3.26
CA GLU A 789 -12.47 -62.16 4.10
C GLU A 789 -12.83 -62.13 5.59
N ASP A 790 -12.51 -63.23 6.29
CA ASP A 790 -12.69 -63.37 7.73
C ASP A 790 -11.39 -63.12 8.52
N GLY A 791 -11.48 -62.22 9.50
CA GLY A 791 -10.40 -61.86 10.43
C GLY A 791 -9.42 -60.80 9.92
N PHE A 792 -8.63 -60.24 10.83
CA PHE A 792 -7.59 -59.26 10.53
C PHE A 792 -6.23 -59.94 10.37
N ARG A 793 -5.41 -59.52 9.40
CA ARG A 793 -4.04 -60.02 9.16
C ARG A 793 -3.12 -58.89 8.70
N PRO A 794 -1.80 -58.97 8.93
CA PRO A 794 -0.85 -57.94 8.47
C PRO A 794 -0.72 -57.88 6.93
N THR A 795 -0.97 -58.99 6.24
CA THR A 795 -0.90 -59.08 4.78
C THR A 795 -2.01 -59.96 4.22
N TRP A 796 -2.43 -59.69 2.98
CA TRP A 796 -3.39 -60.50 2.22
C TRP A 796 -2.97 -60.61 0.75
N ASP A 797 -3.05 -61.82 0.20
CA ASP A 797 -2.86 -62.05 -1.24
C ASP A 797 -4.23 -61.97 -1.94
N ARG A 798 -4.27 -61.28 -3.07
CA ARG A 798 -5.49 -60.90 -3.81
C ARG A 798 -5.31 -61.15 -5.30
N PHE A 799 -6.42 -61.33 -6.01
CA PHE A 799 -6.45 -61.65 -7.44
C PHE A 799 -7.21 -60.54 -8.18
N PRO A 800 -6.63 -59.92 -9.23
CA PRO A 800 -7.32 -58.92 -10.02
C PRO A 800 -8.62 -59.42 -10.66
N ALA A 801 -9.58 -58.50 -10.82
CA ALA A 801 -10.81 -58.76 -11.53
C ALA A 801 -10.59 -58.74 -13.06
N THR A 802 -11.37 -59.54 -13.79
CA THR A 802 -11.31 -59.58 -15.26
C THR A 802 -11.75 -58.25 -15.86
N GLY A 803 -10.89 -57.63 -16.66
CA GLY A 803 -11.14 -56.33 -17.31
C GLY A 803 -10.18 -55.23 -16.90
N GLY A 804 -9.19 -55.51 -16.04
CA GLY A 804 -8.11 -54.58 -15.71
C GLY A 804 -8.46 -53.46 -14.72
N LEU A 805 -9.64 -53.53 -14.10
CA LEU A 805 -10.04 -52.69 -12.97
C LEU A 805 -10.44 -53.59 -11.81
N THR A 806 -9.76 -53.45 -10.67
CA THR A 806 -10.11 -54.15 -9.43
C THR A 806 -10.45 -53.13 -8.34
N SER A 807 -11.70 -53.13 -7.88
CA SER A 807 -12.12 -52.36 -6.71
C SER A 807 -11.81 -53.13 -5.44
N GLU A 808 -11.15 -52.50 -4.47
CA GLU A 808 -10.85 -53.07 -3.16
C GLU A 808 -11.50 -52.26 -2.04
N PHE A 809 -11.88 -52.97 -0.99
CA PHE A 809 -12.40 -52.38 0.25
C PHE A 809 -11.74 -53.06 1.45
N LEU A 810 -11.09 -52.29 2.30
CA LEU A 810 -10.38 -52.77 3.49
C LEU A 810 -11.01 -52.19 4.75
N THR A 811 -11.23 -53.03 5.77
CA THR A 811 -11.25 -52.55 7.15
C THR A 811 -9.81 -52.50 7.65
N VAL A 812 -9.32 -51.33 8.08
CA VAL A 812 -8.00 -51.15 8.70
C VAL A 812 -8.21 -50.98 10.21
N ALA A 813 -7.49 -51.76 11.03
CA ALA A 813 -7.52 -51.60 12.49
C ALA A 813 -6.46 -50.59 12.95
N LEU A 814 -6.84 -49.70 13.87
CA LEU A 814 -6.00 -48.64 14.45
C LEU A 814 -5.85 -48.75 15.98
N THR A 815 -6.20 -49.91 16.55
CA THR A 815 -6.18 -50.14 18.01
C THR A 815 -4.78 -49.98 18.62
N ASP A 816 -3.74 -50.36 17.88
CA ASP A 816 -2.34 -50.27 18.29
C ASP A 816 -1.63 -49.00 17.74
N VAL A 817 -2.40 -48.05 17.19
CA VAL A 817 -1.90 -46.75 16.72
C VAL A 817 -2.24 -45.71 17.77
N GLU A 818 -1.31 -44.82 18.09
CA GLU A 818 -1.55 -43.74 19.06
C GLU A 818 -2.45 -42.63 18.49
N ARG A 819 -2.72 -41.59 19.27
CA ARG A 819 -3.48 -40.39 18.86
C ARG A 819 -2.50 -39.30 18.43
N GLY A 820 -2.89 -38.49 17.45
CA GLY A 820 -2.04 -37.49 16.80
C GLY A 820 -2.22 -37.44 15.28
N SER A 821 -1.31 -36.72 14.62
CA SER A 821 -1.26 -36.54 13.16
C SER A 821 -0.57 -37.72 12.48
N HIS A 822 -1.27 -38.41 11.58
CA HIS A 822 -0.82 -39.66 10.97
C HIS A 822 -0.95 -39.64 9.43
N THR A 823 -0.16 -40.46 8.75
CA THR A 823 -0.33 -40.81 7.33
C THR A 823 -0.57 -42.32 7.21
N LEU A 824 -1.78 -42.71 6.81
CA LEU A 824 -2.09 -44.09 6.42
C LEU A 824 -1.52 -44.38 5.04
N ARG A 825 -0.82 -45.51 4.90
CA ARG A 825 -0.30 -46.04 3.64
C ARG A 825 -0.89 -47.42 3.39
N ILE A 826 -1.53 -47.59 2.23
CA ILE A 826 -1.87 -48.90 1.67
C ILE A 826 -0.84 -49.23 0.61
N ILE A 827 -0.23 -50.41 0.73
CA ILE A 827 0.88 -50.84 -0.12
C ILE A 827 0.44 -52.06 -0.91
N VAL A 828 0.49 -51.93 -2.23
CA VAL A 828 0.13 -52.95 -3.21
C VAL A 828 1.42 -53.52 -3.79
N ASP A 829 1.91 -54.61 -3.19
CA ASP A 829 3.11 -55.32 -3.62
C ASP A 829 2.75 -56.25 -4.81
N VAL A 830 3.15 -55.86 -6.02
CA VAL A 830 2.97 -56.66 -7.25
C VAL A 830 4.31 -57.34 -7.62
N PRO A 831 4.40 -58.70 -7.61
CA PRO A 831 5.68 -59.41 -7.73
C PRO A 831 6.48 -59.08 -9.00
N GLU A 832 5.80 -58.88 -10.12
CA GLU A 832 6.39 -58.58 -11.43
C GLU A 832 6.95 -57.16 -11.52
N VAL A 833 6.47 -56.26 -10.65
CA VAL A 833 6.67 -54.80 -10.74
C VAL A 833 7.81 -54.31 -9.82
N GLY A 834 8.20 -55.12 -8.83
CA GLY A 834 9.36 -54.87 -7.96
C GLY A 834 8.99 -54.16 -6.66
N ALA A 835 9.08 -52.82 -6.63
CA ALA A 835 8.73 -52.05 -5.45
C ALA A 835 7.21 -51.90 -5.32
N GLY A 836 6.69 -52.02 -4.09
CA GLY A 836 5.26 -51.90 -3.80
C GLY A 836 4.70 -50.52 -4.12
N ILE A 837 3.50 -50.49 -4.68
CA ILE A 837 2.81 -49.24 -5.05
C ILE A 837 2.12 -48.69 -3.81
N VAL A 838 2.50 -47.48 -3.39
CA VAL A 838 2.02 -46.87 -2.14
C VAL A 838 0.95 -45.83 -2.47
N ALA A 839 -0.28 -46.10 -2.07
CA ALA A 839 -1.34 -45.08 -1.98
C ALA A 839 -1.44 -44.61 -0.52
N GLN A 840 -1.61 -43.31 -0.28
CA GLN A 840 -1.58 -42.75 1.07
C GLN A 840 -2.63 -41.67 1.32
N ARG A 841 -2.97 -41.46 2.60
CA ARG A 841 -3.92 -40.47 3.09
C ARG A 841 -3.54 -40.01 4.49
N ASP A 842 -3.53 -38.70 4.72
CA ASP A 842 -3.33 -38.13 6.04
C ASP A 842 -4.61 -38.20 6.89
N LEU A 843 -4.46 -38.46 8.18
CA LEU A 843 -5.52 -38.67 9.17
C LEU A 843 -5.17 -37.93 10.47
N GLU A 844 -6.12 -37.18 11.03
CA GLU A 844 -6.04 -36.64 12.39
C GLU A 844 -6.80 -37.55 13.36
N ARG A 845 -6.17 -38.01 14.43
CA ARG A 845 -6.81 -38.81 15.50
C ARG A 845 -6.74 -38.07 16.83
N ARG A 846 -7.88 -37.75 17.43
CA ARG A 846 -8.02 -37.09 18.74
C ARG A 846 -9.26 -37.65 19.45
N GLU A 847 -9.35 -37.47 20.76
CA GLU A 847 -10.59 -37.70 21.51
C GLU A 847 -11.65 -36.65 21.18
N ASP A 848 -12.93 -37.05 21.25
CA ASP A 848 -14.03 -36.10 21.31
C ASP A 848 -13.89 -35.20 22.54
N ALA A 849 -13.84 -33.89 22.33
CA ALA A 849 -13.66 -32.90 23.39
C ALA A 849 -14.86 -32.76 24.35
N ASP A 850 -15.99 -33.39 24.04
CA ASP A 850 -17.24 -33.35 24.83
C ASP A 850 -17.29 -34.37 25.99
N ARG A 851 -16.11 -34.75 26.52
CA ARG A 851 -15.96 -35.57 27.74
C ARG A 851 -14.91 -35.04 28.71
N ASP A 852 -14.87 -33.73 28.93
CA ASP A 852 -14.61 -33.18 30.27
C ASP A 852 -15.01 -31.69 30.32
N TRP A 853 -16.15 -31.41 30.98
CA TRP A 853 -16.53 -30.07 31.45
C TRP A 853 -17.09 -30.20 32.87
N ASP A 854 -16.22 -29.95 33.85
CA ASP A 854 -16.53 -29.54 35.23
C ASP A 854 -15.52 -28.45 35.63
#